data_AF-A0A536GWX6-F1
#
_entry.id   AF-A0A536GWX6-F1
#
_cell.length_a   1.000
_cell.length_b   1.000
_cell.length_c   1.000
_cell.angle_alpha   90.00
_cell.angle_beta   90.00
_cell.angle_gamma   90.00
#
_symmetry.space_group_name_H-M   'P 1'
#
loop_
_entity.id
_entity.type
_entity.pdbx_description
1 polymer ?
#
loop_
_entity_poly.entity_id
_entity_poly.type
_entity_poly.pdbx_seq_one_letter_code
_entity_poly.pdbx_strand_id
1 'polypeptide(L)'
;VLSNGPGDPAQLQSAVAMTRALMQRLPVLGICLGHQLIGQAAGARTSRLPFGHHGGNHPVMDLRTGRVTITSQNHEFQVDGDSLPRDSGFVVSHRNLHDGSVEGLIHARLPVRSVQFHPEGGPGPQDNQVIFDEFLDLVAGRPAPIAQILSRPPRPNTVLVIGSGPIVIGQAAEFDYAGTQACKALREEGVRTVLVNSNPATIMTDEGVADRVYIEPLTIEAVTAIIERERPDGLLATLGGQTGLNLAVALADAGVLERCQVRVLGTPLAAIREAEDREAFKNVLLRTGEPAPDSRTVNTVDAAQEFGATIGFPLVVRPAYTLGGTGGGMAGSPLELEAVVREGLAASPIRQVLIERALVGWKEIEYEVMRDANDTCIAVCNMENIDAMGVHTGDSIVVAPSQTLSDRQYQMLRSAALRIIRALRIEGGCNVQFALDPASDQYYVIEVNPRVSRSSALASKATGYPIARVAAKIAAGRLLHEIPNAVTGKTTAAFEPALDYCVVKIPRWPFDKFPAGDRTLGTQMKSTGEVMAIERTFEAALNKALRALEQRLPDAAQLRGRPDLLHQPNDRRLMAVLQSLRDGASEGEICAATGYAPWFVDRLASITGLEAELSQIPFPAGGGGTGWGLPSELVLRAKRCGFDDARIAELSGGRFPVPVIEPTFRQVDTCAAEFEAVTPYYYATYEDEDEIIRSGNTAVAVIGSGPIRIGQGIEFDYCSVHASAALQAAGFDSVLINSNPETVSTDFDASTRLYFEPLDLEGVRNVLQRDPALGVVVQFGGQTGLNLADALAAGGVRILGSSVDTIDLAEDRRRCEALLRDNGIPQSPGGSATSADAALTIARRVGYPVLVRPSYVLGGRGMEIVHSAEDLRRYVDAALAFGV
;
A
#
# COMPACT_ATOMS: atom_id res chain seq x y z
N VAL A 1 35.21 24.45 -7.78
CA VAL A 1 34.19 23.47 -8.21
C VAL A 1 33.83 23.76 -9.66
N LEU A 2 33.75 22.73 -10.50
CA LEU A 2 33.23 22.81 -11.87
C LEU A 2 31.79 22.28 -11.83
N SER A 3 30.81 23.14 -12.09
CA SER A 3 29.39 22.83 -11.95
C SER A 3 28.84 22.04 -13.13
N ASN A 4 27.59 21.60 -13.00
CA ASN A 4 26.76 21.07 -14.08
C ASN A 4 26.55 22.09 -15.21
N GLY A 5 26.15 21.59 -16.38
CA GLY A 5 25.79 22.41 -17.53
C GLY A 5 25.31 21.55 -18.72
N PRO A 6 24.66 22.17 -19.72
CA PRO A 6 24.17 21.48 -20.90
C PRO A 6 25.26 21.29 -21.97
N GLY A 7 24.99 20.40 -22.92
CA GLY A 7 25.75 20.27 -24.17
C GLY A 7 26.79 19.17 -24.18
N ASP A 8 27.34 18.91 -25.37
CA ASP A 8 28.37 17.90 -25.61
C ASP A 8 29.73 18.39 -25.06
N PRO A 9 30.31 17.71 -24.05
CA PRO A 9 31.60 18.11 -23.48
C PRO A 9 32.73 18.09 -24.52
N ALA A 10 32.63 17.31 -25.60
CA ALA A 10 33.62 17.28 -26.66
C ALA A 10 33.74 18.62 -27.41
N GLN A 11 32.70 19.46 -27.38
CA GLN A 11 32.73 20.80 -27.99
C GLN A 11 33.41 21.84 -27.08
N LEU A 12 33.75 21.49 -25.84
CA LEU A 12 34.25 22.42 -24.82
C LEU A 12 35.77 22.34 -24.61
N GLN A 13 36.55 22.16 -25.69
CA GLN A 13 38.00 21.93 -25.60
C GLN A 13 38.78 23.04 -24.87
N SER A 14 38.30 24.28 -24.93
CA SER A 14 38.87 25.40 -24.15
C SER A 14 38.69 25.19 -22.64
N ALA A 15 37.51 24.73 -22.21
CA ALA A 15 37.22 24.40 -20.81
C ALA A 15 38.00 23.15 -20.36
N VAL A 16 38.17 22.16 -21.22
CA VAL A 16 39.01 20.97 -20.96
C VAL A 16 40.47 21.37 -20.73
N ALA A 17 41.03 22.23 -21.58
CA ALA A 17 42.41 22.71 -21.42
C ALA A 17 42.61 23.48 -20.11
N MET A 18 41.65 24.35 -19.75
CA MET A 18 41.64 25.06 -18.48
C MET A 18 41.53 24.10 -17.29
N THR A 19 40.64 23.10 -17.36
CA THR A 19 40.46 22.07 -16.33
C THR A 19 41.77 21.32 -16.07
N ARG A 20 42.46 20.91 -17.13
CA ARG A 20 43.77 20.24 -17.05
C ARG A 20 44.81 21.09 -16.30
N ALA A 21 44.83 22.41 -16.55
CA ALA A 21 45.75 23.33 -15.87
C ALA A 21 45.38 23.53 -14.38
N LEU A 22 44.08 23.57 -14.06
CA LEU A 22 43.59 23.76 -12.69
C LEU A 22 43.86 22.56 -11.78
N MET A 23 43.66 21.34 -12.29
CA MET A 23 43.86 20.09 -11.55
C MET A 23 45.26 19.92 -10.96
N GLN A 24 46.28 20.56 -11.57
CA GLN A 24 47.66 20.53 -11.11
C GLN A 24 47.98 21.58 -10.03
N ARG A 25 47.04 22.51 -9.76
CA ARG A 25 47.30 23.72 -8.96
C ARG A 25 46.39 23.87 -7.76
N LEU A 26 45.15 23.38 -7.85
CA LEU A 26 44.11 23.59 -6.84
C LEU A 26 43.36 22.28 -6.58
N PRO A 27 42.75 22.12 -5.40
CA PRO A 27 41.70 21.13 -5.20
C PRO A 27 40.54 21.37 -6.17
N VAL A 28 40.09 20.30 -6.86
CA VAL A 28 39.01 20.38 -7.85
C VAL A 28 37.95 19.32 -7.57
N LEU A 29 36.71 19.76 -7.49
CA LEU A 29 35.50 18.93 -7.56
C LEU A 29 34.79 19.23 -8.87
N GLY A 30 34.51 18.21 -9.68
CA GLY A 30 33.64 18.31 -10.86
C GLY A 30 32.31 17.61 -10.64
N ILE A 31 31.22 18.25 -11.05
CA ILE A 31 29.84 17.75 -10.93
C ILE A 31 29.22 17.72 -12.32
N CYS A 32 28.62 16.59 -12.73
CA CYS A 32 27.96 16.41 -14.02
C CYS A 32 28.85 16.81 -15.21
N LEU A 33 28.60 17.92 -15.90
CA LEU A 33 29.48 18.43 -16.95
C LEU A 33 30.93 18.62 -16.45
N GLY A 34 31.12 19.07 -15.20
CA GLY A 34 32.43 19.14 -14.57
C GLY A 34 33.14 17.79 -14.45
N HIS A 35 32.40 16.70 -14.24
CA HIS A 35 32.94 15.33 -14.25
C HIS A 35 33.44 14.95 -15.65
N GLN A 36 32.66 15.27 -16.67
CA GLN A 36 33.00 14.99 -18.07
C GLN A 36 34.24 15.78 -18.53
N LEU A 37 34.34 17.06 -18.15
CA LEU A 37 35.52 17.89 -18.41
C LEU A 37 36.78 17.34 -17.73
N ILE A 38 36.66 16.85 -16.49
CA ILE A 38 37.77 16.20 -15.78
C ILE A 38 38.19 14.90 -16.49
N GLY A 39 37.22 14.08 -16.92
CA GLY A 39 37.48 12.88 -17.71
C GLY A 39 38.29 13.18 -18.98
N GLN A 40 37.85 14.16 -19.79
CA GLN A 40 38.60 14.58 -20.98
C GLN A 40 39.96 15.21 -20.65
N ALA A 41 40.04 16.00 -19.58
CA ALA A 41 41.30 16.59 -19.14
C ALA A 41 42.32 15.50 -18.75
N ALA A 42 41.85 14.40 -18.17
CA ALA A 42 42.60 13.18 -17.86
C ALA A 42 42.90 12.28 -19.07
N GLY A 43 42.34 12.59 -20.24
CA GLY A 43 42.57 11.87 -21.50
C GLY A 43 41.54 10.80 -21.85
N ALA A 44 40.46 10.67 -21.09
CA ALA A 44 39.33 9.82 -21.47
C ALA A 44 38.49 10.46 -22.59
N ARG A 45 37.78 9.62 -23.34
CA ARG A 45 36.72 10.02 -24.26
C ARG A 45 35.40 10.22 -23.51
N THR A 46 34.50 10.96 -24.14
CA THR A 46 33.10 11.03 -23.73
C THR A 46 32.22 10.56 -24.88
N SER A 47 31.13 9.89 -24.55
CA SER A 47 30.14 9.39 -25.51
C SER A 47 28.74 9.79 -25.07
N ARG A 48 27.80 9.84 -26.03
CA ARG A 48 26.37 9.99 -25.72
C ARG A 48 25.81 8.65 -25.28
N LEU A 49 25.04 8.62 -24.21
CA LEU A 49 24.31 7.46 -23.76
C LEU A 49 23.20 7.09 -24.77
N PRO A 50 22.85 5.80 -24.91
CA PRO A 50 21.66 5.40 -25.67
C PRO A 50 20.37 6.01 -25.10
N PHE A 51 20.26 6.03 -23.76
CA PHE A 51 19.21 6.67 -22.99
C PHE A 51 19.86 7.53 -21.91
N GLY A 52 19.51 8.82 -21.85
CA GLY A 52 20.05 9.71 -20.82
C GLY A 52 19.52 9.38 -19.43
N HIS A 53 20.25 9.79 -18.39
CA HIS A 53 19.80 9.66 -17.01
C HIS A 53 19.09 10.94 -16.58
N HIS A 54 17.78 10.85 -16.34
CA HIS A 54 16.89 11.97 -16.02
C HIS A 54 15.93 11.56 -14.90
N GLY A 55 16.30 11.81 -13.65
CA GLY A 55 15.47 11.37 -12.53
C GLY A 55 16.14 11.53 -11.17
N GLY A 56 15.33 11.38 -10.12
CA GLY A 56 15.75 11.42 -8.72
C GLY A 56 15.97 10.05 -8.08
N ASN A 57 15.95 8.97 -8.87
CA ASN A 57 15.90 7.59 -8.40
C ASN A 57 17.08 6.72 -8.89
N HIS A 58 18.13 7.31 -9.47
CA HIS A 58 19.23 6.57 -10.05
C HIS A 58 20.18 6.01 -8.98
N PRO A 59 20.39 4.69 -8.91
CA PRO A 59 21.24 4.06 -7.91
C PRO A 59 22.70 4.02 -8.34
N VAL A 60 23.56 4.57 -7.48
CA VAL A 60 24.99 4.66 -7.72
C VAL A 60 25.75 3.97 -6.61
N MET A 61 26.65 3.05 -6.98
CA MET A 61 27.52 2.35 -6.05
C MET A 61 28.87 3.06 -5.92
N ASP A 62 29.29 3.36 -4.70
CA ASP A 62 30.68 3.71 -4.40
C ASP A 62 31.53 2.44 -4.38
N LEU A 63 32.42 2.28 -5.35
CA LEU A 63 33.24 1.08 -5.51
C LEU A 63 34.25 0.88 -4.38
N ARG A 64 34.53 1.89 -3.57
CA ARG A 64 35.45 1.79 -2.42
C ARG A 64 34.79 1.12 -1.22
N THR A 65 33.49 1.34 -1.04
CA THR A 65 32.72 0.90 0.13
C THR A 65 31.70 -0.18 -0.21
N GLY A 66 31.32 -0.31 -1.49
CA GLY A 66 30.21 -1.13 -1.96
C GLY A 66 28.84 -0.56 -1.62
N ARG A 67 28.76 0.61 -0.96
CA ARG A 67 27.50 1.24 -0.55
C ARG A 67 26.82 1.84 -1.77
N VAL A 68 25.50 1.70 -1.81
CA VAL A 68 24.66 2.30 -2.85
C VAL A 68 23.91 3.50 -2.27
N THR A 69 23.89 4.59 -3.01
CA THR A 69 23.08 5.78 -2.73
C THR A 69 22.19 6.10 -3.92
N ILE A 70 21.06 6.76 -3.65
CA ILE A 70 20.14 7.22 -4.69
C ILE A 70 20.54 8.63 -5.08
N THR A 71 20.55 8.91 -6.38
CA THR A 71 21.11 10.15 -6.93
C THR A 71 20.12 10.85 -7.86
N SER A 72 20.20 12.18 -7.87
CA SER A 72 19.56 13.01 -8.88
C SER A 72 20.49 13.18 -10.07
N GLN A 73 19.99 12.90 -11.28
CA GLN A 73 20.76 12.93 -12.52
C GLN A 73 19.98 13.63 -13.64
N ASN A 74 20.71 14.37 -14.48
CA ASN A 74 20.16 15.01 -15.67
C ASN A 74 21.27 15.20 -16.72
N HIS A 75 21.63 14.12 -17.43
CA HIS A 75 22.68 14.16 -18.46
C HIS A 75 22.49 13.13 -19.57
N GLU A 76 23.00 13.47 -20.76
CA GLU A 76 22.98 12.57 -21.93
C GLU A 76 24.36 12.00 -22.30
N PHE A 77 25.43 12.51 -21.68
CA PHE A 77 26.80 12.13 -21.99
C PHE A 77 27.46 11.48 -20.79
N GLN A 78 28.38 10.55 -21.03
CA GLN A 78 29.16 9.88 -20.01
C GLN A 78 30.65 9.98 -20.31
N VAL A 79 31.48 9.72 -19.30
CA VAL A 79 32.90 9.45 -19.47
C VAL A 79 33.09 7.96 -19.77
N ASP A 80 33.77 7.63 -20.86
CA ASP A 80 34.09 6.25 -21.22
C ASP A 80 35.21 5.73 -20.30
N GLY A 81 34.85 5.01 -19.23
CA GLY A 81 35.82 4.52 -18.24
C GLY A 81 36.98 3.70 -18.84
N ASP A 82 36.69 2.88 -19.85
CA ASP A 82 37.70 2.02 -20.51
C ASP A 82 38.71 2.81 -21.36
N SER A 83 38.37 4.06 -21.71
CA SER A 83 39.27 4.95 -22.45
C SER A 83 40.23 5.73 -21.55
N LEU A 84 40.06 5.65 -20.23
CA LEU A 84 40.89 6.37 -19.27
C LEU A 84 42.34 5.84 -19.30
N PRO A 85 43.34 6.69 -19.58
CA PRO A 85 44.74 6.25 -19.61
C PRO A 85 45.16 5.66 -18.27
N ARG A 86 45.86 4.52 -18.28
CA ARG A 86 46.32 3.82 -17.06
C ARG A 86 47.29 4.66 -16.21
N ASP A 87 48.00 5.59 -16.84
CA ASP A 87 48.95 6.51 -16.22
C ASP A 87 48.33 7.87 -15.84
N SER A 88 47.04 8.08 -16.09
CA SER A 88 46.30 9.32 -15.74
C SER A 88 46.26 9.61 -14.23
N GLY A 89 46.47 8.58 -13.40
CA GLY A 89 46.36 8.66 -11.95
C GLY A 89 44.92 8.67 -11.43
N PHE A 90 43.92 8.62 -12.31
CA PHE A 90 42.51 8.51 -11.93
C PHE A 90 42.06 7.05 -11.82
N VAL A 91 41.13 6.82 -10.89
CA VAL A 91 40.38 5.57 -10.75
C VAL A 91 38.89 5.87 -10.75
N VAL A 92 38.11 4.94 -11.31
CA VAL A 92 36.64 4.99 -11.22
C VAL A 92 36.25 4.76 -9.76
N SER A 93 35.51 5.72 -9.20
CA SER A 93 35.06 5.67 -7.81
C SER A 93 33.60 5.28 -7.67
N HIS A 94 32.77 5.59 -8.67
CA HIS A 94 31.34 5.31 -8.63
C HIS A 94 30.86 4.73 -9.96
N ARG A 95 29.83 3.87 -9.89
CA ARG A 95 29.14 3.31 -11.07
C ARG A 95 27.63 3.30 -10.90
N ASN A 96 26.94 3.54 -12.00
CA ASN A 96 25.50 3.37 -12.08
C ASN A 96 25.15 1.88 -12.08
N LEU A 97 24.13 1.47 -11.31
CA LEU A 97 23.71 0.07 -11.26
C LEU A 97 22.72 -0.32 -12.36
N HIS A 98 22.15 0.63 -13.10
CA HIS A 98 21.28 0.32 -14.24
C HIS A 98 22.08 -0.10 -15.47
N ASP A 99 23.14 0.64 -15.81
CA ASP A 99 23.85 0.46 -17.09
C ASP A 99 25.38 0.30 -16.95
N GLY A 100 25.94 0.45 -15.74
CA GLY A 100 27.37 0.34 -15.47
C GLY A 100 28.21 1.56 -15.86
N SER A 101 27.58 2.66 -16.28
CA SER A 101 28.24 3.91 -16.64
C SER A 101 29.07 4.48 -15.48
N VAL A 102 30.08 5.28 -15.83
CA VAL A 102 31.00 5.87 -14.85
C VAL A 102 30.34 7.06 -14.19
N GLU A 103 30.17 6.98 -12.87
CA GLU A 103 29.47 7.99 -12.08
C GLU A 103 30.42 8.84 -11.24
N GLY A 104 31.71 8.52 -11.23
CA GLY A 104 32.69 9.27 -10.45
C GLY A 104 34.12 8.86 -10.71
N LEU A 105 35.03 9.82 -10.56
CA LEU A 105 36.47 9.62 -10.66
C LEU A 105 37.16 10.20 -9.43
N ILE A 106 38.21 9.53 -8.94
CA ILE A 106 39.10 10.04 -7.90
C ILE A 106 40.53 9.93 -8.39
N HIS A 107 41.35 10.96 -8.16
CA HIS A 107 42.76 10.91 -8.47
C HIS A 107 43.58 10.38 -7.28
N ALA A 108 44.54 9.49 -7.52
CA ALA A 108 45.30 8.78 -6.48
C ALA A 108 46.26 9.67 -5.67
N ARG A 109 46.69 10.81 -6.24
CA ARG A 109 47.68 11.73 -5.62
C ARG A 109 47.21 13.19 -5.49
N LEU A 110 46.74 13.78 -6.58
CA LEU A 110 46.18 15.14 -6.62
C LEU A 110 44.84 15.22 -5.88
N PRO A 111 44.50 16.37 -5.27
CA PRO A 111 43.22 16.61 -4.59
C PRO A 111 42.09 16.87 -5.61
N VAL A 112 41.87 15.91 -6.53
CA VAL A 112 40.90 16.01 -7.61
C VAL A 112 39.92 14.84 -7.52
N ARG A 113 38.63 15.17 -7.57
CA ARG A 113 37.55 14.19 -7.67
C ARG A 113 36.40 14.72 -8.51
N SER A 114 35.55 13.81 -8.95
CA SER A 114 34.33 14.17 -9.66
C SER A 114 33.22 13.16 -9.48
N VAL A 115 31.99 13.63 -9.67
CA VAL A 115 30.76 12.83 -9.69
C VAL A 115 29.90 13.27 -10.88
N GLN A 116 29.26 12.33 -11.56
CA GLN A 116 28.42 12.60 -12.73
C GLN A 116 26.98 12.99 -12.31
N PHE A 117 26.52 12.49 -11.17
CA PHE A 117 25.27 12.92 -10.52
C PHE A 117 25.38 14.27 -9.81
N HIS A 118 24.24 14.77 -9.31
CA HIS A 118 24.06 16.05 -8.65
C HIS A 118 23.97 15.89 -7.12
N PRO A 119 25.09 15.99 -6.36
CA PRO A 119 25.08 15.81 -4.92
C PRO A 119 24.32 16.89 -4.16
N GLU A 120 23.98 18.01 -4.81
CA GLU A 120 23.11 19.05 -4.27
C GLU A 120 21.65 18.59 -4.14
N GLY A 121 21.20 17.62 -4.94
CA GLY A 121 19.87 17.01 -4.85
C GLY A 121 18.69 17.97 -5.06
N GLY A 122 18.85 19.07 -5.81
CA GLY A 122 17.77 20.06 -6.00
C GLY A 122 17.22 20.07 -7.43
N PRO A 123 16.11 19.35 -7.74
CA PRO A 123 15.31 18.48 -6.87
C PRO A 123 15.87 17.05 -6.74
N GLY A 124 15.38 16.29 -5.75
CA GLY A 124 15.73 14.89 -5.53
C GLY A 124 16.51 14.57 -4.24
N PRO A 125 17.00 13.32 -4.10
CA PRO A 125 17.65 12.84 -2.87
C PRO A 125 18.88 13.65 -2.45
N GLN A 126 18.96 13.93 -1.15
CA GLN A 126 20.10 14.63 -0.52
C GLN A 126 21.13 13.65 0.07
N ASP A 127 21.08 12.37 -0.32
CA ASP A 127 21.91 11.29 0.23
C ASP A 127 23.42 11.49 0.00
N ASN A 128 23.79 12.34 -0.96
CA ASN A 128 25.15 12.49 -1.46
C ASN A 128 25.79 13.84 -1.09
N GLN A 129 25.21 14.61 -0.17
CA GLN A 129 25.80 15.86 0.31
C GLN A 129 27.19 15.66 0.95
N VAL A 130 27.48 14.44 1.45
CA VAL A 130 28.80 14.04 1.95
C VAL A 130 29.93 14.26 0.94
N ILE A 131 29.64 14.30 -0.38
CA ILE A 131 30.64 14.62 -1.40
C ILE A 131 31.23 16.02 -1.20
N PHE A 132 30.44 16.98 -0.69
CA PHE A 132 30.92 18.32 -0.35
C PHE A 132 31.81 18.29 0.90
N ASP A 133 31.43 17.54 1.93
CA ASP A 133 32.24 17.39 3.15
C ASP A 133 33.59 16.74 2.83
N GLU A 134 33.59 15.65 2.06
CA GLU A 134 34.82 14.98 1.62
C GLU A 134 35.68 15.91 0.75
N PHE A 135 35.08 16.81 -0.04
CA PHE A 135 35.83 17.82 -0.80
C PHE A 135 36.46 18.88 0.12
N LEU A 136 35.76 19.33 1.16
CA LEU A 136 36.30 20.26 2.15
C LEU A 136 37.46 19.62 2.93
N ASP A 137 37.36 18.33 3.27
CA ASP A 137 38.44 17.59 3.92
C ASP A 137 39.66 17.45 3.00
N LEU A 138 39.45 17.18 1.70
CA LEU A 138 40.53 17.19 0.70
C LEU A 138 41.21 18.55 0.60
N VAL A 139 40.45 19.64 0.63
CA VAL A 139 40.99 21.02 0.65
C VAL A 139 41.82 21.26 1.92
N ALA A 140 41.39 20.72 3.05
CA ALA A 140 42.08 20.82 4.34
C ALA A 140 43.29 19.87 4.49
N GLY A 141 43.57 19.02 3.49
CA GLY A 141 44.65 18.03 3.53
C GLY A 141 44.39 16.90 4.54
N ARG A 142 43.13 16.67 4.92
CA ARG A 142 42.75 15.57 5.80
C ARG A 142 42.68 14.27 4.99
N PRO A 143 43.15 13.14 5.55
CA PRO A 143 43.06 11.86 4.88
C PRO A 143 41.60 11.46 4.69
N ALA A 144 41.29 10.83 3.55
CA ALA A 144 39.98 10.26 3.32
C ALA A 144 39.67 9.19 4.38
N PRO A 145 38.40 9.05 4.83
CA PRO A 145 38.01 8.01 5.76
C PRO A 145 38.39 6.61 5.22
N ILE A 146 38.91 5.76 6.11
CA ILE A 146 39.18 4.36 5.77
C ILE A 146 37.83 3.64 5.65
N ALA A 147 37.57 2.99 4.51
CA ALA A 147 36.37 2.19 4.30
C ALA A 147 36.27 1.10 5.38
N GLN A 148 35.11 1.00 6.04
CA GLN A 148 34.84 -0.12 6.95
C GLN A 148 34.65 -1.40 6.12
N ILE A 149 35.34 -2.47 6.50
CA ILE A 149 35.13 -3.79 5.90
C ILE A 149 33.81 -4.33 6.43
N LEU A 150 32.88 -4.64 5.53
CA LEU A 150 31.63 -5.33 5.85
C LEU A 150 31.90 -6.73 6.39
N SER A 151 31.45 -6.97 7.61
CA SER A 151 31.25 -8.32 8.13
C SER A 151 29.88 -8.81 7.69
N ARG A 152 29.81 -9.69 6.67
CA ARG A 152 28.54 -10.31 6.29
C ARG A 152 28.17 -11.40 7.31
N PRO A 153 26.94 -11.41 7.86
CA PRO A 153 26.48 -12.53 8.66
C PRO A 153 26.43 -13.81 7.82
N PRO A 154 26.68 -14.99 8.41
CA PRO A 154 26.58 -16.25 7.68
C PRO A 154 25.13 -16.51 7.28
N ARG A 155 24.94 -16.91 6.02
CA ARG A 155 23.66 -17.33 5.45
C ARG A 155 23.05 -18.45 6.30
N PRO A 156 21.76 -18.37 6.67
CA PRO A 156 21.08 -19.44 7.41
C PRO A 156 20.85 -20.65 6.50
N ASN A 157 20.87 -21.87 7.05
CA ASN A 157 20.48 -23.07 6.31
C ASN A 157 19.00 -23.39 6.53
N THR A 158 18.51 -23.24 7.76
CA THR A 158 17.09 -23.41 8.12
C THR A 158 16.55 -22.16 8.82
N VAL A 159 15.39 -21.68 8.39
CA VAL A 159 14.71 -20.52 8.97
C VAL A 159 13.31 -20.91 9.42
N LEU A 160 12.99 -20.58 10.67
CA LEU A 160 11.63 -20.57 11.20
C LEU A 160 10.97 -19.22 10.89
N VAL A 161 9.89 -19.23 10.13
CA VAL A 161 9.06 -18.07 9.83
C VAL A 161 7.83 -18.11 10.73
N ILE A 162 7.51 -16.99 11.39
CA ILE A 162 6.30 -16.85 12.20
C ILE A 162 5.21 -16.14 11.39
N GLY A 163 4.04 -16.78 11.23
CA GLY A 163 2.84 -16.16 10.66
C GLY A 163 2.08 -15.28 11.66
N SER A 164 1.04 -14.60 11.19
CA SER A 164 0.27 -13.64 12.01
C SER A 164 -0.78 -14.27 12.93
N GLY A 165 -1.17 -15.53 12.68
CA GLY A 165 -2.30 -16.16 13.35
C GLY A 165 -3.64 -15.77 12.72
N PRO A 166 -4.74 -15.76 13.49
CA PRO A 166 -6.07 -15.45 12.95
C PRO A 166 -6.17 -13.97 12.52
N ILE A 167 -7.02 -13.73 11.51
CA ILE A 167 -7.35 -12.38 11.01
C ILE A 167 -8.15 -11.63 12.08
N VAL A 168 -7.64 -10.45 12.48
CA VAL A 168 -8.31 -9.55 13.44
C VAL A 168 -8.20 -8.11 12.95
N ILE A 169 -9.09 -7.23 13.44
CA ILE A 169 -8.98 -5.79 13.15
C ILE A 169 -7.60 -5.29 13.62
N GLY A 170 -6.87 -4.65 12.72
CA GLY A 170 -5.52 -4.14 12.94
C GLY A 170 -4.42 -5.09 12.45
N GLN A 171 -4.72 -6.38 12.25
CA GLN A 171 -3.78 -7.39 11.76
C GLN A 171 -4.51 -8.35 10.82
N ALA A 172 -4.64 -7.95 9.55
CA ALA A 172 -5.52 -8.62 8.58
C ALA A 172 -4.74 -9.55 7.63
N ALA A 173 -5.14 -9.62 6.36
CA ALA A 173 -4.62 -10.58 5.39
C ALA A 173 -3.25 -10.22 4.81
N GLU A 174 -2.76 -8.99 5.04
CA GLU A 174 -1.48 -8.49 4.51
C GLU A 174 -0.29 -9.40 4.87
N PHE A 175 -0.40 -10.12 5.99
CA PHE A 175 0.64 -11.03 6.48
C PHE A 175 0.62 -12.41 5.84
N ASP A 176 -0.50 -12.86 5.27
CA ASP A 176 -0.54 -14.08 4.45
C ASP A 176 0.26 -13.86 3.16
N TYR A 177 0.03 -12.72 2.50
CA TYR A 177 0.84 -12.29 1.36
C TYR A 177 2.33 -12.19 1.73
N ALA A 178 2.66 -11.47 2.80
CA ALA A 178 4.05 -11.29 3.20
C ALA A 178 4.74 -12.62 3.59
N GLY A 179 4.05 -13.48 4.34
CA GLY A 179 4.53 -14.79 4.76
C GLY A 179 4.74 -15.75 3.58
N THR A 180 3.80 -15.78 2.63
CA THR A 180 3.89 -16.56 1.39
C THR A 180 5.09 -16.13 0.56
N GLN A 181 5.24 -14.82 0.32
CA GLN A 181 6.35 -14.27 -0.45
C GLN A 181 7.71 -14.57 0.19
N ALA A 182 7.80 -14.47 1.52
CA ALA A 182 9.03 -14.76 2.21
C ALA A 182 9.44 -16.23 2.15
N CYS A 183 8.50 -17.17 2.29
CA CYS A 183 8.80 -18.59 2.18
C CYS A 183 9.32 -18.94 0.78
N LYS A 184 8.70 -18.40 -0.28
CA LYS A 184 9.17 -18.52 -1.66
C LYS A 184 10.57 -17.93 -1.83
N ALA A 185 10.79 -16.70 -1.35
CA ALA A 185 12.07 -16.00 -1.44
C ALA A 185 13.21 -16.74 -0.75
N LEU A 186 12.98 -17.27 0.45
CA LEU A 186 13.97 -18.04 1.21
C LEU A 186 14.33 -19.34 0.49
N ARG A 187 13.35 -20.02 -0.12
CA ARG A 187 13.60 -21.24 -0.90
C ARG A 187 14.43 -20.98 -2.16
N GLU A 188 14.20 -19.88 -2.87
CA GLU A 188 15.05 -19.46 -3.99
C GLU A 188 16.50 -19.24 -3.55
N GLU A 189 16.69 -18.84 -2.30
CA GLU A 189 17.97 -18.73 -1.64
C GLU A 189 18.46 -20.08 -1.05
N GLY A 190 17.88 -21.22 -1.42
CA GLY A 190 18.30 -22.54 -0.94
C GLY A 190 18.21 -22.70 0.58
N VAL A 191 17.41 -21.88 1.25
CA VAL A 191 17.17 -21.94 2.69
C VAL A 191 15.97 -22.84 2.95
N ARG A 192 16.14 -23.82 3.85
CA ARG A 192 15.04 -24.65 4.33
C ARG A 192 14.08 -23.81 5.16
N THR A 193 12.80 -23.82 4.83
CA THR A 193 11.77 -23.04 5.51
C THR A 193 10.90 -23.91 6.41
N VAL A 194 10.78 -23.51 7.67
CA VAL A 194 9.79 -24.02 8.62
C VAL A 194 8.83 -22.89 8.90
N LEU A 195 7.54 -23.11 8.74
CA LEU A 195 6.51 -22.11 8.99
C LEU A 195 5.63 -22.54 10.16
N VAL A 196 5.30 -21.59 11.04
CA VAL A 196 4.24 -21.77 12.04
C VAL A 196 3.17 -20.69 11.88
N ASN A 197 1.92 -21.10 11.72
CA ASN A 197 0.76 -20.20 11.68
C ASN A 197 -0.48 -20.95 12.14
N SER A 198 -1.28 -20.37 13.03
CA SER A 198 -2.50 -21.02 13.53
C SER A 198 -3.71 -20.89 12.60
N ASN A 199 -3.64 -20.02 11.57
CA ASN A 199 -4.76 -19.81 10.65
C ASN A 199 -4.71 -20.78 9.46
N PRO A 200 -5.67 -21.74 9.35
CA PRO A 200 -5.66 -22.73 8.27
C PRO A 200 -6.18 -22.18 6.93
N ALA A 201 -6.76 -20.98 6.89
CA ALA A 201 -7.33 -20.39 5.68
C ALA A 201 -6.31 -19.60 4.84
N THR A 202 -5.02 -19.66 5.20
CA THR A 202 -3.96 -18.85 4.56
C THR A 202 -3.24 -19.62 3.47
N ILE A 203 -2.86 -18.95 2.39
CA ILE A 203 -2.01 -19.54 1.34
C ILE A 203 -0.65 -19.93 1.92
N MET A 204 -0.11 -19.15 2.85
CA MET A 204 1.19 -19.48 3.46
C MET A 204 1.22 -20.85 4.12
N THR A 205 0.06 -21.36 4.59
CA THR A 205 -0.07 -22.68 5.19
C THR A 205 -0.26 -23.83 4.20
N ASP A 206 -0.31 -23.57 2.90
CA ASP A 206 -0.42 -24.62 1.89
C ASP A 206 0.81 -25.52 1.82
N GLU A 207 0.55 -26.78 1.46
CA GLU A 207 1.61 -27.71 1.13
C GLU A 207 2.48 -27.17 -0.02
N GLY A 208 3.79 -27.22 0.17
CA GLY A 208 4.74 -26.72 -0.81
C GLY A 208 5.01 -25.23 -0.73
N VAL A 209 4.37 -24.43 0.14
CA VAL A 209 4.80 -23.03 0.37
C VAL A 209 6.02 -22.96 1.27
N ALA A 210 6.06 -23.73 2.36
CA ALA A 210 7.25 -23.98 3.16
C ALA A 210 7.65 -25.47 3.12
N ASP A 211 8.89 -25.82 3.49
CA ASP A 211 9.32 -27.23 3.54
C ASP A 211 8.65 -28.00 4.68
N ARG A 212 8.31 -27.30 5.77
CA ARG A 212 7.46 -27.79 6.86
C ARG A 212 6.50 -26.70 7.30
N VAL A 213 5.23 -27.06 7.44
CA VAL A 213 4.18 -26.18 7.96
C VAL A 213 3.64 -26.78 9.25
N TYR A 214 3.56 -25.94 10.29
CA TYR A 214 2.93 -26.23 11.57
C TYR A 214 1.69 -25.35 11.73
N ILE A 215 0.52 -25.98 11.75
CA ILE A 215 -0.73 -25.31 12.10
C ILE A 215 -0.94 -25.47 13.61
N GLU A 216 -0.26 -24.62 14.37
CA GLU A 216 -0.18 -24.69 15.83
C GLU A 216 -0.42 -23.32 16.47
N PRO A 217 -0.86 -23.25 17.75
CA PRO A 217 -1.00 -21.99 18.46
C PRO A 217 0.31 -21.20 18.52
N LEU A 218 0.25 -19.89 18.28
CA LEU A 218 1.40 -18.98 18.36
C LEU A 218 1.74 -18.64 19.82
N THR A 219 2.26 -19.63 20.55
CA THR A 219 2.61 -19.55 21.97
C THR A 219 4.07 -19.93 22.20
N ILE A 220 4.65 -19.49 23.32
CA ILE A 220 6.03 -19.83 23.69
C ILE A 220 6.22 -21.35 23.72
N GLU A 221 5.29 -22.10 24.32
CA GLU A 221 5.38 -23.55 24.47
C GLU A 221 5.41 -24.27 23.11
N ALA A 222 4.42 -24.01 22.25
CA ALA A 222 4.33 -24.65 20.95
C ALA A 222 5.52 -24.31 20.05
N VAL A 223 5.93 -23.04 20.01
CA VAL A 223 7.04 -22.59 19.17
C VAL A 223 8.38 -23.10 19.71
N THR A 224 8.54 -23.22 21.03
CA THR A 224 9.72 -23.86 21.63
C THR A 224 9.82 -25.33 21.19
N ALA A 225 8.72 -26.08 21.22
CA ALA A 225 8.70 -27.47 20.77
C ALA A 225 9.08 -27.61 19.28
N ILE A 226 8.63 -26.67 18.43
CA ILE A 226 9.02 -26.61 17.01
C ILE A 226 10.52 -26.30 16.88
N ILE A 227 11.04 -25.31 17.60
CA ILE A 227 12.47 -24.96 17.58
C ILE A 227 13.34 -26.14 18.00
N GLU A 228 12.98 -26.84 19.08
CA GLU A 228 13.73 -27.99 19.59
C GLU A 228 13.71 -29.18 18.62
N ARG A 229 12.60 -29.37 17.91
CA ARG A 229 12.42 -30.42 16.90
C ARG A 229 13.15 -30.13 15.59
N GLU A 230 12.99 -28.92 15.06
CA GLU A 230 13.44 -28.54 13.72
C GLU A 230 14.84 -27.94 13.69
N ARG A 231 15.33 -27.46 14.85
CA ARG A 231 16.64 -26.83 15.06
C ARG A 231 16.99 -25.77 13.98
N PRO A 232 16.15 -24.72 13.81
CA PRO A 232 16.42 -23.66 12.84
C PRO A 232 17.67 -22.84 13.24
N ASP A 233 18.42 -22.36 12.26
CA ASP A 233 19.56 -21.44 12.48
C ASP A 233 19.09 -19.99 12.66
N GLY A 234 17.90 -19.69 12.17
CA GLY A 234 17.33 -18.35 12.10
C GLY A 234 15.83 -18.31 12.39
N LEU A 235 15.38 -17.20 12.96
CA LEU A 235 13.98 -16.86 13.21
C LEU A 235 13.64 -15.58 12.45
N LEU A 236 12.63 -15.62 11.59
CA LEU A 236 12.10 -14.46 10.89
C LEU A 236 10.70 -14.11 11.42
N ALA A 237 10.64 -13.06 12.23
CA ALA A 237 9.44 -12.64 12.95
C ALA A 237 8.78 -11.38 12.37
N THR A 238 9.49 -10.63 11.51
CA THR A 238 9.07 -9.33 10.95
C THR A 238 7.97 -9.42 9.90
N LEU A 239 7.43 -10.62 9.66
CA LEU A 239 6.38 -10.90 8.68
C LEU A 239 5.06 -11.37 9.33
N GLY A 240 5.08 -11.68 10.63
CA GLY A 240 3.91 -12.17 11.38
C GLY A 240 3.13 -11.07 12.08
N GLY A 241 3.23 -9.82 11.61
CA GLY A 241 2.66 -8.66 12.29
C GLY A 241 3.23 -8.47 13.69
N GLN A 242 2.42 -7.90 14.57
CA GLN A 242 2.83 -7.71 15.97
C GLN A 242 2.88 -9.03 16.73
N THR A 243 2.00 -9.98 16.41
CA THR A 243 2.02 -11.33 17.02
C THR A 243 3.40 -11.97 16.86
N GLY A 244 3.99 -11.87 15.65
CA GLY A 244 5.33 -12.36 15.36
C GLY A 244 6.41 -11.68 16.20
N LEU A 245 6.41 -10.34 16.25
CA LEU A 245 7.40 -9.57 17.03
C LEU A 245 7.32 -9.86 18.53
N ASN A 246 6.11 -9.83 19.09
CA ASN A 246 5.88 -10.10 20.51
C ASN A 246 6.35 -11.52 20.89
N LEU A 247 6.07 -12.51 20.03
CA LEU A 247 6.49 -13.88 20.25
C LEU A 247 8.02 -14.03 20.17
N ALA A 248 8.69 -13.35 19.25
CA ALA A 248 10.16 -13.35 19.17
C ALA A 248 10.80 -12.75 20.43
N VAL A 249 10.27 -11.64 20.95
CA VAL A 249 10.70 -11.04 22.22
C VAL A 249 10.47 -11.99 23.39
N ALA A 250 9.28 -12.59 23.48
CA ALA A 250 8.93 -13.52 24.55
C ALA A 250 9.80 -14.80 24.54
N LEU A 251 10.11 -15.34 23.36
CA LEU A 251 11.02 -16.49 23.21
C LEU A 251 12.45 -16.14 23.63
N ALA A 252 12.91 -14.93 23.33
CA ALA A 252 14.21 -14.45 23.77
C ALA A 252 14.27 -14.27 25.28
N ASP A 253 13.26 -13.65 25.90
CA ASP A 253 13.18 -13.45 27.35
C ASP A 253 13.06 -14.77 28.12
N ALA A 254 12.42 -15.78 27.53
CA ALA A 254 12.40 -17.14 28.05
C ALA A 254 13.73 -17.91 27.86
N GLY A 255 14.76 -17.28 27.28
CA GLY A 255 16.08 -17.87 27.01
C GLY A 255 16.06 -19.00 25.98
N VAL A 256 14.97 -19.15 25.21
CA VAL A 256 14.81 -20.23 24.22
C VAL A 256 15.76 -20.03 23.04
N LEU A 257 15.84 -18.81 22.51
CA LEU A 257 16.66 -18.51 21.34
C LEU A 257 18.15 -18.71 21.61
N GLU A 258 18.64 -18.28 22.77
CA GLU A 258 20.02 -18.50 23.19
C GLU A 258 20.31 -20.00 23.43
N ARG A 259 19.46 -20.69 24.19
CA ARG A 259 19.60 -22.12 24.49
C ARG A 259 19.62 -22.99 23.22
N CYS A 260 18.82 -22.62 22.22
CA CYS A 260 18.70 -23.35 20.96
C CYS A 260 19.60 -22.78 19.85
N GLN A 261 20.41 -21.75 20.14
CA GLN A 261 21.31 -21.08 19.20
C GLN A 261 20.62 -20.53 17.93
N VAL A 262 19.38 -20.05 18.07
CA VAL A 262 18.59 -19.47 16.98
C VAL A 262 18.85 -17.97 16.89
N ARG A 263 19.25 -17.48 15.72
CA ARG A 263 19.47 -16.05 15.49
C ARG A 263 18.19 -15.37 15.01
N VAL A 264 17.87 -14.19 15.51
CA VAL A 264 16.83 -13.36 14.87
C VAL A 264 17.38 -12.79 13.57
N LEU A 265 16.66 -12.99 12.46
CA LEU A 265 17.04 -12.52 11.12
C LEU A 265 16.27 -11.26 10.73
N GLY A 266 16.88 -10.42 9.89
CA GLY A 266 16.35 -9.10 9.55
C GLY A 266 16.51 -8.16 10.73
N THR A 267 15.43 -7.49 11.14
CA THR A 267 15.48 -6.52 12.23
C THR A 267 15.97 -7.13 13.56
N PRO A 268 17.06 -6.61 14.15
CA PRO A 268 17.57 -7.14 15.42
C PRO A 268 16.58 -6.98 16.57
N LEU A 269 16.64 -7.90 17.54
CA LEU A 269 15.75 -7.86 18.71
C LEU A 269 15.85 -6.56 19.52
N ALA A 270 17.06 -6.00 19.62
CA ALA A 270 17.27 -4.71 20.27
C ALA A 270 16.53 -3.57 19.53
N ALA A 271 16.53 -3.59 18.19
CA ALA A 271 15.82 -2.62 17.38
C ALA A 271 14.29 -2.76 17.51
N ILE A 272 13.79 -4.01 17.57
CA ILE A 272 12.37 -4.29 17.84
C ILE A 272 11.98 -3.68 19.19
N ARG A 273 12.77 -3.93 20.25
CA ARG A 273 12.51 -3.37 21.58
C ARG A 273 12.59 -1.85 21.62
N GLU A 274 13.61 -1.27 20.99
CA GLU A 274 13.78 0.19 20.93
C GLU A 274 12.67 0.90 20.15
N ALA A 275 12.11 0.28 19.12
CA ALA A 275 11.02 0.87 18.32
C ALA A 275 9.64 0.70 18.99
N GLU A 276 9.38 -0.45 19.61
CA GLU A 276 8.10 -0.75 20.26
C GLU A 276 7.96 -0.08 21.64
N ASP A 277 9.06 0.10 22.37
CA ASP A 277 9.08 0.87 23.60
C ASP A 277 9.12 2.37 23.30
N ARG A 278 8.06 3.08 23.73
CA ARG A 278 7.85 4.49 23.37
C ARG A 278 8.90 5.44 23.98
N GLU A 279 9.42 5.14 25.17
CA GLU A 279 10.46 5.95 25.79
C GLU A 279 11.82 5.70 25.12
N ALA A 280 12.15 4.44 24.85
CA ALA A 280 13.33 4.08 24.09
C ALA A 280 13.31 4.72 22.69
N PHE A 281 12.18 4.65 21.99
CA PHE A 281 12.00 5.23 20.66
C PHE A 281 12.19 6.75 20.70
N LYS A 282 11.59 7.44 21.68
CA LYS A 282 11.80 8.88 21.88
C LYS A 282 13.28 9.22 22.07
N ASN A 283 14.01 8.42 22.85
CA ASN A 283 15.44 8.60 23.03
C ASN A 283 16.23 8.39 21.72
N VAL A 284 15.78 7.48 20.84
CA VAL A 284 16.33 7.34 19.48
C VAL A 284 16.12 8.62 18.68
N LEU A 285 14.93 9.20 18.70
CA LEU A 285 14.64 10.44 17.98
C LEU A 285 15.49 11.61 18.48
N LEU A 286 15.57 11.78 19.80
CA LEU A 286 16.37 12.84 20.42
C LEU A 286 17.87 12.72 20.09
N ARG A 287 18.44 11.51 20.11
CA ARG A 287 19.87 11.32 19.76
C ARG A 287 20.15 11.51 18.28
N THR A 288 19.17 11.35 17.40
CA THR A 288 19.29 11.61 15.95
C THR A 288 18.96 13.05 15.57
N GLY A 289 18.51 13.88 16.51
CA GLY A 289 18.07 15.26 16.25
C GLY A 289 16.69 15.33 15.58
N GLU A 290 15.90 14.26 15.66
CA GLU A 290 14.55 14.18 15.08
C GLU A 290 13.50 14.66 16.09
N PRO A 291 12.47 15.40 15.63
CA PRO A 291 11.44 15.93 16.51
C PRO A 291 10.47 14.83 16.97
N ALA A 292 10.29 14.71 18.29
CA ALA A 292 9.24 13.90 18.92
C ALA A 292 8.20 14.82 19.56
N PRO A 293 6.91 14.47 19.55
CA PRO A 293 5.90 15.24 20.26
C PRO A 293 6.18 15.28 21.77
N ASP A 294 5.67 16.32 22.44
CA ASP A 294 5.68 16.39 23.89
C ASP A 294 4.85 15.24 24.46
N SER A 295 5.51 14.37 25.21
CA SER A 295 4.92 13.11 25.67
C SER A 295 5.52 12.62 26.97
N ARG A 296 4.70 11.91 27.76
CA ARG A 296 5.09 11.29 29.03
C ARG A 296 4.41 9.95 29.20
N THR A 297 5.21 8.96 29.56
CA THR A 297 4.72 7.64 29.98
C THR A 297 4.22 7.71 31.41
N VAL A 298 3.02 7.17 31.66
CA VAL A 298 2.39 7.15 32.99
C VAL A 298 1.76 5.78 33.28
N ASN A 299 1.68 5.45 34.57
CA ASN A 299 1.06 4.23 35.07
C ASN A 299 -0.18 4.50 35.95
N THR A 300 -0.53 5.77 36.15
CA THR A 300 -1.66 6.20 36.99
C THR A 300 -2.42 7.34 36.31
N VAL A 301 -3.72 7.45 36.63
CA VAL A 301 -4.57 8.55 36.18
C VAL A 301 -4.09 9.89 36.74
N ASP A 302 -3.61 9.93 37.98
CA ASP A 302 -3.17 11.20 38.59
C ASP A 302 -1.96 11.78 37.85
N ALA A 303 -0.97 10.94 37.53
CA ALA A 303 0.20 11.36 36.74
C ALA A 303 -0.20 11.82 35.32
N ALA A 304 -1.27 11.24 34.77
CA ALA A 304 -1.84 11.67 33.50
C ALA A 304 -2.41 13.08 33.58
N GLN A 305 -3.22 13.35 34.62
CA GLN A 305 -3.83 14.66 34.85
C GLN A 305 -2.78 15.74 35.10
N GLU A 306 -1.74 15.45 35.88
CA GLU A 306 -0.61 16.36 36.11
C GLU A 306 0.08 16.75 34.80
N PHE A 307 0.35 15.76 33.94
CA PHE A 307 0.96 16.01 32.64
C PHE A 307 0.03 16.82 31.72
N GLY A 308 -1.25 16.46 31.67
CA GLY A 308 -2.23 17.18 30.85
C GLY A 308 -2.44 18.63 31.30
N ALA A 309 -2.38 18.91 32.60
CA ALA A 309 -2.40 20.27 33.12
C ALA A 309 -1.16 21.10 32.73
N THR A 310 -0.03 20.43 32.44
CA THR A 310 1.23 21.09 32.05
C THR A 310 1.28 21.38 30.55
N ILE A 311 0.87 20.42 29.71
CA ILE A 311 0.98 20.50 28.24
C ILE A 311 -0.25 21.16 27.60
N GLY A 312 -1.42 21.04 28.23
CA GLY A 312 -2.70 21.47 27.66
C GLY A 312 -3.35 20.39 26.79
N PHE A 313 -4.59 20.67 26.36
CA PHE A 313 -5.43 19.80 25.55
C PHE A 313 -5.54 20.33 24.11
N PRO A 314 -5.82 19.48 23.10
CA PRO A 314 -6.09 18.04 23.20
C PRO A 314 -4.84 17.15 23.34
N LEU A 315 -5.03 15.97 23.94
CA LEU A 315 -4.01 14.93 24.15
C LEU A 315 -4.43 13.62 23.48
N VAL A 316 -3.44 12.81 23.10
CA VAL A 316 -3.62 11.42 22.66
C VAL A 316 -3.09 10.50 23.76
N VAL A 317 -3.84 9.45 24.05
CA VAL A 317 -3.45 8.37 24.97
C VAL A 317 -3.20 7.12 24.14
N ARG A 318 -2.01 6.53 24.26
CA ARG A 318 -1.63 5.29 23.57
C ARG A 318 -1.15 4.24 24.59
N PRO A 319 -1.86 3.13 24.78
CA PRO A 319 -1.40 2.05 25.63
C PRO A 319 -0.13 1.39 25.08
N ALA A 320 0.75 0.95 25.98
CA ALA A 320 1.95 0.21 25.58
C ALA A 320 1.60 -1.25 25.22
N TYR A 321 2.25 -1.78 24.17
CA TYR A 321 2.12 -3.16 23.68
C TYR A 321 0.70 -3.59 23.24
N THR A 322 -0.11 -2.68 22.69
CA THR A 322 -1.43 -2.99 22.11
C THR A 322 -1.45 -2.87 20.58
N LEU A 323 -2.47 -3.44 19.93
CA LEU A 323 -2.62 -3.49 18.46
C LEU A 323 -3.60 -2.44 17.96
N GLY A 324 -3.31 -1.80 16.81
CA GLY A 324 -4.27 -0.96 16.07
C GLY A 324 -4.90 0.17 16.89
N GLY A 325 -4.16 0.71 17.86
CA GLY A 325 -4.64 1.75 18.77
C GLY A 325 -5.61 1.27 19.87
N THR A 326 -5.74 -0.05 20.09
CA THR A 326 -6.65 -0.62 21.10
C THR A 326 -6.39 -0.06 22.49
N GLY A 327 -7.45 0.41 23.15
CA GLY A 327 -7.42 1.06 24.47
C GLY A 327 -6.87 2.49 24.46
N GLY A 328 -6.51 3.01 23.29
CA GLY A 328 -6.09 4.40 23.10
C GLY A 328 -7.24 5.30 22.66
N GLY A 329 -6.99 6.60 22.65
CA GLY A 329 -8.00 7.58 22.25
C GLY A 329 -7.52 9.02 22.40
N MET A 330 -8.34 9.94 21.93
CA MET A 330 -8.12 11.38 22.13
C MET A 330 -8.87 11.87 23.37
N ALA A 331 -8.29 12.84 24.05
CA ALA A 331 -8.91 13.56 25.15
C ALA A 331 -8.81 15.05 24.89
N GLY A 332 -9.96 15.72 24.76
CA GLY A 332 -10.08 17.17 24.67
C GLY A 332 -10.27 17.86 26.02
N SER A 333 -10.53 17.09 27.09
CA SER A 333 -10.74 17.61 28.44
C SER A 333 -10.12 16.72 29.53
N PRO A 334 -9.92 17.25 30.75
CA PRO A 334 -9.48 16.46 31.90
C PRO A 334 -10.36 15.24 32.19
N LEU A 335 -11.70 15.37 32.04
CA LEU A 335 -12.62 14.28 32.30
C LEU A 335 -12.47 13.15 31.25
N GLU A 336 -12.32 13.53 29.99
CA GLU A 336 -12.06 12.57 28.91
C GLU A 336 -10.70 11.88 29.11
N LEU A 337 -9.67 12.63 29.53
CA LEU A 337 -8.34 12.06 29.80
C LEU A 337 -8.39 10.96 30.86
N GLU A 338 -9.14 11.19 31.94
CA GLU A 338 -9.33 10.17 32.97
C GLU A 338 -9.99 8.90 32.41
N ALA A 339 -11.05 9.04 31.62
CA ALA A 339 -11.77 7.91 31.05
C ALA A 339 -10.85 7.08 30.12
N VAL A 340 -10.18 7.75 29.18
CA VAL A 340 -9.31 7.09 28.20
C VAL A 340 -8.09 6.45 28.86
N VAL A 341 -7.47 7.12 29.85
CA VAL A 341 -6.31 6.55 30.57
C VAL A 341 -6.70 5.33 31.40
N ARG A 342 -7.88 5.31 32.04
CA ARG A 342 -8.36 4.13 32.78
C ARG A 342 -8.52 2.92 31.86
N GLU A 343 -9.12 3.12 30.69
CA GLU A 343 -9.27 2.07 29.69
C GLU A 343 -7.91 1.61 29.16
N GLY A 344 -7.03 2.55 28.81
CA GLY A 344 -5.70 2.23 28.28
C GLY A 344 -4.81 1.47 29.27
N LEU A 345 -4.84 1.83 30.56
CA LEU A 345 -4.11 1.10 31.60
C LEU A 345 -4.67 -0.31 31.83
N ALA A 346 -5.96 -0.52 31.59
CA ALA A 346 -6.58 -1.85 31.65
C ALA A 346 -6.25 -2.71 30.41
N ALA A 347 -6.13 -2.07 29.24
CA ALA A 347 -5.77 -2.74 27.99
C ALA A 347 -4.28 -3.08 27.89
N SER A 348 -3.39 -2.26 28.45
CA SER A 348 -1.95 -2.49 28.40
C SER A 348 -1.52 -3.68 29.28
N PRO A 349 -0.79 -4.68 28.74
CA PRO A 349 -0.28 -5.81 29.52
C PRO A 349 0.62 -5.41 30.69
N ILE A 350 1.31 -4.27 30.57
CA ILE A 350 2.23 -3.73 31.58
C ILE A 350 1.63 -2.57 32.38
N ARG A 351 0.32 -2.31 32.23
CA ARG A 351 -0.41 -1.20 32.88
C ARG A 351 0.28 0.15 32.68
N GLN A 352 0.58 0.49 31.43
CA GLN A 352 1.28 1.71 31.07
C GLN A 352 0.63 2.36 29.84
N VAL A 353 0.50 3.68 29.86
CA VAL A 353 0.07 4.47 28.71
C VAL A 353 1.04 5.63 28.45
N LEU A 354 1.24 5.95 27.17
CA LEU A 354 1.88 7.17 26.72
C LEU A 354 0.81 8.25 26.56
N ILE A 355 1.03 9.42 27.15
CA ILE A 355 0.20 10.61 26.91
C ILE A 355 1.02 11.58 26.11
N GLU A 356 0.45 12.09 25.04
CA GLU A 356 1.15 12.87 24.03
C GLU A 356 0.30 14.07 23.58
N ARG A 357 0.93 15.19 23.23
CA ARG A 357 0.24 16.31 22.59
C ARG A 357 -0.41 15.85 21.29
N ALA A 358 -1.71 16.08 21.14
CA ALA A 358 -2.40 15.75 19.90
C ALA A 358 -2.02 16.73 18.78
N LEU A 359 -1.71 16.19 17.60
CA LEU A 359 -1.36 16.95 16.40
C LEU A 359 -2.54 17.00 15.42
N VAL A 360 -3.76 17.14 15.93
CA VAL A 360 -5.00 17.05 15.13
C VAL A 360 -4.99 18.08 14.01
N GLY A 361 -5.35 17.65 12.80
CA GLY A 361 -5.38 18.52 11.62
C GLY A 361 -4.04 18.69 10.89
N TRP A 362 -2.95 18.11 11.41
CA TRP A 362 -1.68 18.05 10.67
C TRP A 362 -1.76 17.00 9.55
N LYS A 363 -0.98 17.19 8.48
CA LYS A 363 -0.89 16.20 7.41
C LYS A 363 -0.22 14.94 7.96
N GLU A 364 -0.77 13.77 7.70
CA GLU A 364 -0.15 12.50 8.05
C GLU A 364 0.51 11.89 6.81
N ILE A 365 1.82 11.65 6.89
CA ILE A 365 2.66 11.19 5.78
C ILE A 365 3.39 9.93 6.21
N GLU A 366 3.40 8.91 5.38
CA GLU A 366 4.09 7.65 5.64
C GLU A 366 5.18 7.38 4.60
N TYR A 367 6.25 6.73 5.04
CA TYR A 367 7.30 6.21 4.17
C TYR A 367 7.54 4.73 4.45
N GLU A 368 7.45 3.91 3.39
CA GLU A 368 7.99 2.55 3.38
C GLU A 368 9.46 2.61 2.99
N VAL A 369 10.31 2.10 3.86
CA VAL A 369 11.76 2.17 3.73
C VAL A 369 12.38 0.78 3.82
N MET A 370 13.43 0.57 3.04
CA MET A 370 14.20 -0.67 3.00
C MET A 370 15.66 -0.38 3.33
N ARG A 371 16.28 -1.24 4.16
CA ARG A 371 17.71 -1.17 4.47
C ARG A 371 18.37 -2.55 4.46
N ASP A 372 19.55 -2.65 3.87
CA ASP A 372 20.38 -3.86 3.93
C ASP A 372 21.54 -3.76 4.94
N ALA A 373 22.24 -4.87 5.14
CA ALA A 373 23.40 -4.96 6.02
C ALA A 373 24.60 -4.09 5.58
N ASN A 374 24.60 -3.56 4.36
CA ASN A 374 25.60 -2.62 3.85
C ASN A 374 25.17 -1.15 3.96
N ASP A 375 24.13 -0.86 4.75
CA ASP A 375 23.63 0.49 4.93
C ASP A 375 23.13 1.17 3.64
N THR A 376 22.92 0.38 2.58
CA THR A 376 22.08 0.81 1.45
C THR A 376 20.68 0.97 2.01
N CYS A 377 20.12 2.16 1.88
CA CYS A 377 18.86 2.52 2.51
C CYS A 377 18.05 3.38 1.55
N ILE A 378 16.84 2.94 1.22
CA ILE A 378 15.98 3.52 0.17
C ILE A 378 14.55 3.73 0.71
N ALA A 379 13.85 4.70 0.16
CA ALA A 379 12.41 4.89 0.35
C ALA A 379 11.67 4.29 -0.85
N VAL A 380 10.95 3.19 -0.62
CA VAL A 380 10.25 2.44 -1.65
C VAL A 380 8.92 3.09 -2.03
N CYS A 381 8.21 3.65 -1.06
CA CYS A 381 6.93 4.29 -1.31
C CYS A 381 6.70 5.39 -0.28
N ASN A 382 6.07 6.47 -0.70
CA ASN A 382 5.52 7.47 0.20
C ASN A 382 4.01 7.57 0.02
N MET A 383 3.31 7.82 1.12
CA MET A 383 1.85 7.87 1.16
C MET A 383 1.40 9.11 1.91
N GLU A 384 0.28 9.70 1.47
CA GLU A 384 -0.34 10.85 2.10
C GLU A 384 -1.80 10.53 2.45
N ASN A 385 -2.17 10.78 3.71
CA ASN A 385 -3.54 10.61 4.14
C ASN A 385 -4.37 11.83 3.74
N ILE A 386 -5.54 11.60 3.15
CA ILE A 386 -6.52 12.67 2.92
C ILE A 386 -7.11 13.12 4.26
N ASP A 387 -7.43 12.14 5.11
CA ASP A 387 -7.81 12.40 6.50
C ASP A 387 -6.58 12.84 7.29
N ALA A 388 -6.65 14.05 7.86
CA ALA A 388 -5.58 14.58 8.69
C ALA A 388 -5.40 13.80 9.99
N MET A 389 -4.26 14.02 10.66
CA MET A 389 -3.92 13.43 11.96
C MET A 389 -5.12 13.47 12.92
N GLY A 390 -5.38 12.32 13.55
CA GLY A 390 -6.54 12.09 14.42
C GLY A 390 -7.39 10.89 13.98
N VAL A 391 -7.25 10.47 12.71
CA VAL A 391 -7.76 9.20 12.18
C VAL A 391 -6.58 8.26 12.00
N HIS A 392 -6.70 7.01 12.45
CA HIS A 392 -5.66 6.00 12.25
C HIS A 392 -5.44 5.73 10.76
N THR A 393 -4.20 5.63 10.29
CA THR A 393 -3.83 5.38 8.88
C THR A 393 -4.63 4.24 8.20
N GLY A 394 -4.79 3.12 8.92
CA GLY A 394 -5.64 1.99 8.50
C GLY A 394 -7.12 2.35 8.22
N ASP A 395 -7.67 3.35 8.89
CA ASP A 395 -9.03 3.90 8.68
C ASP A 395 -9.04 5.20 7.84
N SER A 396 -7.89 5.69 7.41
CA SER A 396 -7.79 6.86 6.55
C SER A 396 -7.92 6.47 5.07
N ILE A 397 -8.42 7.41 4.26
CA ILE A 397 -8.23 7.37 2.81
C ILE A 397 -6.79 7.82 2.52
N VAL A 398 -6.07 7.04 1.71
CA VAL A 398 -4.63 7.23 1.49
C VAL A 398 -4.34 7.32 0.00
N VAL A 399 -3.44 8.23 -0.38
CA VAL A 399 -2.95 8.36 -1.76
C VAL A 399 -1.46 8.04 -1.85
N ALA A 400 -1.04 7.41 -2.95
CA ALA A 400 0.36 7.20 -3.29
C ALA A 400 0.63 7.58 -4.77
N PRO A 401 1.69 8.34 -5.08
CA PRO A 401 2.57 9.05 -4.13
C PRO A 401 1.84 10.23 -3.44
N SER A 402 2.48 10.88 -2.46
CA SER A 402 1.98 12.14 -1.88
C SER A 402 1.77 13.21 -2.95
N GLN A 403 0.70 14.00 -2.82
CA GLN A 403 0.28 15.00 -3.81
C GLN A 403 0.57 16.44 -3.38
N THR A 404 0.62 16.71 -2.07
CA THR A 404 0.63 18.10 -1.57
C THR A 404 1.93 18.53 -0.90
N LEU A 405 3.00 17.75 -1.06
CA LEU A 405 4.34 18.05 -0.55
C LEU A 405 5.17 18.80 -1.60
N SER A 406 5.88 19.83 -1.17
CA SER A 406 7.00 20.37 -1.96
C SER A 406 8.18 19.37 -1.98
N ASP A 407 9.07 19.45 -2.98
CA ASP A 407 10.30 18.63 -3.00
C ASP A 407 11.11 18.80 -1.70
N ARG A 408 11.19 20.00 -1.16
CA ARG A 408 11.85 20.25 0.14
C ARG A 408 11.22 19.44 1.27
N GLN A 409 9.89 19.45 1.40
CA GLN A 409 9.18 18.71 2.44
C GLN A 409 9.31 17.19 2.22
N TYR A 410 9.18 16.74 0.98
CA TYR A 410 9.39 15.34 0.61
C TYR A 410 10.79 14.87 1.01
N GLN A 411 11.84 15.56 0.56
CA GLN A 411 13.22 15.17 0.83
C GLN A 411 13.59 15.30 2.31
N MET A 412 13.01 16.27 3.03
CA MET A 412 13.16 16.40 4.48
C MET A 412 12.63 15.16 5.21
N LEU A 413 11.39 14.76 4.93
CA LEU A 413 10.76 13.59 5.58
C LEU A 413 11.40 12.28 5.13
N ARG A 414 11.70 12.13 3.83
CA ARG A 414 12.48 11.00 3.30
C ARG A 414 13.80 10.84 4.04
N SER A 415 14.59 11.93 4.15
CA SER A 415 15.88 11.89 4.82
C SER A 415 15.76 11.56 6.31
N ALA A 416 14.72 12.07 6.98
CA ALA A 416 14.41 11.71 8.37
C ALA A 416 14.12 10.21 8.49
N ALA A 417 13.28 9.64 7.62
CA ALA A 417 12.95 8.22 7.62
C ALA A 417 14.21 7.34 7.49
N LEU A 418 15.10 7.68 6.55
CA LEU A 418 16.36 6.94 6.37
C LEU A 418 17.30 7.10 7.58
N ARG A 419 17.37 8.28 8.22
CA ARG A 419 18.17 8.47 9.44
C ARG A 419 17.65 7.63 10.61
N ILE A 420 16.32 7.60 10.80
CA ILE A 420 15.67 6.83 11.88
C ILE A 420 15.92 5.33 11.69
N ILE A 421 15.71 4.80 10.49
CA ILE A 421 15.97 3.38 10.19
C ILE A 421 17.43 2.99 10.49
N ARG A 422 18.39 3.86 10.12
CA ARG A 422 19.82 3.63 10.33
C ARG A 422 20.16 3.65 11.82
N ALA A 423 19.56 4.56 12.57
CA ALA A 423 19.75 4.67 14.01
C ALA A 423 19.19 3.47 14.77
N LEU A 424 18.11 2.87 14.28
CA LEU A 424 17.54 1.61 14.80
C LEU A 424 18.28 0.38 14.27
N ARG A 425 19.11 0.52 13.23
CA ARG A 425 19.81 -0.59 12.55
C ARG A 425 18.85 -1.66 12.04
N ILE A 426 17.71 -1.22 11.51
CA ILE A 426 16.74 -2.10 10.87
C ILE A 426 17.38 -2.71 9.61
N GLU A 427 17.12 -4.00 9.40
CA GLU A 427 17.51 -4.74 8.19
C GLU A 427 16.27 -5.42 7.62
N GLY A 428 15.90 -5.07 6.39
CA GLY A 428 14.61 -5.39 5.78
C GLY A 428 13.74 -4.14 5.61
N GLY A 429 12.42 -4.34 5.64
CA GLY A 429 11.41 -3.29 5.44
C GLY A 429 10.81 -2.78 6.73
N CYS A 430 10.40 -1.51 6.72
CA CYS A 430 9.78 -0.82 7.84
C CYS A 430 8.97 0.38 7.36
N ASN A 431 7.95 0.75 8.12
CA ASN A 431 7.11 1.92 7.91
C ASN A 431 7.50 3.03 8.90
N VAL A 432 7.57 4.28 8.45
CA VAL A 432 7.80 5.47 9.30
C VAL A 432 6.68 6.48 9.06
N GLN A 433 6.06 6.97 10.14
CA GLN A 433 4.94 7.90 10.08
C GLN A 433 5.31 9.28 10.63
N PHE A 434 4.86 10.33 9.94
CA PHE A 434 5.12 11.71 10.27
C PHE A 434 3.82 12.51 10.32
N ALA A 435 3.75 13.46 11.24
CA ALA A 435 2.81 14.57 11.19
C ALA A 435 3.54 15.82 10.70
N LEU A 436 3.07 16.42 9.61
CA LEU A 436 3.61 17.65 9.03
C LEU A 436 2.62 18.81 9.19
N ASP A 437 3.10 19.93 9.71
CA ASP A 437 2.33 21.16 9.84
C ASP A 437 1.85 21.64 8.46
N PRO A 438 0.54 21.84 8.23
CA PRO A 438 0.03 22.33 6.96
C PRO A 438 0.56 23.73 6.57
N ALA A 439 1.01 24.52 7.56
CA ALA A 439 1.43 25.91 7.37
C ALA A 439 2.95 26.13 7.41
N SER A 440 3.75 25.11 7.71
CA SER A 440 5.21 25.24 7.84
C SER A 440 5.95 23.95 7.50
N ASP A 441 7.29 23.97 7.64
CA ASP A 441 8.13 22.77 7.51
C ASP A 441 8.32 22.05 8.86
N GLN A 442 7.57 22.44 9.91
CA GLN A 442 7.62 21.75 11.19
C GLN A 442 6.94 20.39 11.06
N TYR A 443 7.63 19.34 11.53
CA TYR A 443 7.08 18.00 11.59
C TYR A 443 7.38 17.34 12.92
N TYR A 444 6.71 16.22 13.16
CA TYR A 444 6.98 15.31 14.26
C TYR A 444 6.96 13.87 13.76
N VAL A 445 7.86 13.04 14.28
CA VAL A 445 7.82 11.59 14.05
C VAL A 445 6.77 11.00 14.99
N ILE A 446 5.85 10.22 14.44
CA ILE A 446 4.74 9.62 15.19
C ILE A 446 5.11 8.22 15.67
N GLU A 447 5.48 7.35 14.74
CA GLU A 447 5.94 6.01 15.04
C GLU A 447 6.73 5.38 13.91
N VAL A 448 7.34 4.24 14.24
CA VAL A 448 8.10 3.37 13.34
C VAL A 448 7.63 1.96 13.58
N ASN A 449 7.25 1.25 12.51
CA ASN A 449 6.86 -0.15 12.58
C ASN A 449 8.00 -1.01 12.00
N PRO A 450 8.84 -1.67 12.84
CA PRO A 450 10.09 -2.34 12.44
C PRO A 450 9.86 -3.71 11.74
N ARG A 451 8.78 -3.81 10.97
CA ARG A 451 8.24 -5.02 10.33
C ARG A 451 7.50 -4.63 9.05
N VAL A 452 7.11 -5.62 8.26
CA VAL A 452 6.08 -5.40 7.23
C VAL A 452 4.75 -5.06 7.90
N SER A 453 3.93 -4.29 7.20
CA SER A 453 2.66 -3.77 7.68
C SER A 453 1.61 -3.79 6.57
N ARG A 454 0.39 -3.34 6.88
CA ARG A 454 -0.63 -3.07 5.86
C ARG A 454 -0.15 -2.04 4.85
N SER A 455 0.48 -0.96 5.33
CA SER A 455 1.12 0.06 4.50
C SER A 455 2.19 -0.55 3.58
N SER A 456 2.94 -1.57 4.03
CA SER A 456 3.91 -2.27 3.19
C SER A 456 3.26 -3.13 2.09
N ALA A 457 2.13 -3.78 2.38
CA ALA A 457 1.37 -4.51 1.37
C ALA A 457 0.78 -3.56 0.32
N LEU A 458 0.11 -2.49 0.77
CA LEU A 458 -0.38 -1.40 -0.08
C LEU A 458 0.73 -0.84 -0.96
N ALA A 459 1.89 -0.48 -0.38
CA ALA A 459 3.04 0.03 -1.12
C ALA A 459 3.58 -0.98 -2.13
N SER A 460 3.60 -2.27 -1.80
CA SER A 460 4.06 -3.31 -2.74
C SER A 460 3.15 -3.39 -3.96
N LYS A 461 1.82 -3.29 -3.76
CA LYS A 461 0.86 -3.28 -4.87
C LYS A 461 0.88 -1.96 -5.63
N ALA A 462 1.01 -0.84 -4.93
CA ALA A 462 1.05 0.49 -5.54
C ALA A 462 2.28 0.68 -6.44
N THR A 463 3.44 0.17 -6.03
CA THR A 463 4.71 0.41 -6.74
C THR A 463 5.13 -0.74 -7.66
N GLY A 464 4.61 -1.96 -7.43
CA GLY A 464 5.15 -3.18 -8.02
C GLY A 464 6.41 -3.71 -7.31
N TYR A 465 6.94 -3.00 -6.31
CA TYR A 465 8.13 -3.41 -5.56
C TYR A 465 7.79 -4.48 -4.50
N PRO A 466 8.32 -5.72 -4.56
CA PRO A 466 7.91 -6.80 -3.68
C PRO A 466 8.60 -6.74 -2.30
N ILE A 467 8.17 -5.81 -1.42
CA ILE A 467 8.83 -5.50 -0.13
C ILE A 467 9.10 -6.76 0.71
N ALA A 468 8.09 -7.62 0.91
CA ALA A 468 8.24 -8.83 1.73
C ALA A 468 9.28 -9.81 1.16
N ARG A 469 9.31 -9.97 -0.18
CA ARG A 469 10.27 -10.84 -0.88
C ARG A 469 11.70 -10.32 -0.73
N VAL A 470 11.89 -9.01 -0.91
CA VAL A 470 13.19 -8.35 -0.76
C VAL A 470 13.65 -8.41 0.70
N ALA A 471 12.76 -8.15 1.67
CA ALA A 471 13.07 -8.24 3.10
C ALA A 471 13.52 -9.66 3.50
N ALA A 472 12.87 -10.70 2.97
CA ALA A 472 13.27 -12.09 3.20
C ALA A 472 14.63 -12.43 2.57
N LYS A 473 14.96 -11.90 1.38
CA LYS A 473 16.29 -12.07 0.77
C LYS A 473 17.38 -11.33 1.56
N ILE A 474 17.10 -10.14 2.09
CA ILE A 474 17.99 -9.43 3.02
C ILE A 474 18.22 -10.26 4.29
N ALA A 475 17.16 -10.82 4.86
CA ALA A 475 17.25 -11.71 6.02
C ALA A 475 18.07 -12.99 5.73
N ALA A 476 18.12 -13.44 4.47
CA ALA A 476 19.00 -14.52 4.00
C ALA A 476 20.45 -14.07 3.72
N GLY A 477 20.79 -12.79 3.91
CA GLY A 477 22.14 -12.24 3.77
C GLY A 477 22.44 -11.59 2.43
N ARG A 478 21.44 -11.34 1.58
CA ARG A 478 21.60 -10.56 0.33
C ARG A 478 21.66 -9.06 0.62
N LEU A 479 22.39 -8.34 -0.23
CA LEU A 479 22.32 -6.88 -0.32
C LEU A 479 21.33 -6.45 -1.41
N LEU A 480 20.80 -5.24 -1.32
CA LEU A 480 19.77 -4.74 -2.25
C LEU A 480 20.22 -4.79 -3.72
N HIS A 481 21.49 -4.44 -3.99
CA HIS A 481 22.04 -4.48 -5.34
C HIS A 481 22.30 -5.90 -5.88
N GLU A 482 22.24 -6.93 -5.02
CA GLU A 482 22.40 -8.33 -5.41
C GLU A 482 21.05 -9.00 -5.73
N ILE A 483 19.94 -8.31 -5.42
CA ILE A 483 18.59 -8.82 -5.63
C ILE A 483 18.09 -8.26 -6.97
N PRO A 484 17.79 -9.11 -7.97
CA PRO A 484 17.22 -8.64 -9.24
C PRO A 484 15.83 -8.01 -9.04
N ASN A 485 15.52 -6.99 -9.82
CA ASN A 485 14.16 -6.47 -9.93
C ASN A 485 13.32 -7.41 -10.81
N ALA A 486 12.33 -8.07 -10.23
CA ALA A 486 11.47 -9.02 -10.93
C ALA A 486 10.54 -8.36 -11.97
N VAL A 487 10.25 -7.07 -11.82
CA VAL A 487 9.35 -6.31 -12.70
C VAL A 487 10.02 -5.98 -14.03
N THR A 488 11.27 -5.52 -14.01
CA THR A 488 12.00 -5.11 -15.22
C THR A 488 12.93 -6.20 -15.76
N GLY A 489 13.42 -7.10 -14.90
CA GLY A 489 14.44 -8.09 -15.22
C GLY A 489 15.81 -7.52 -15.62
N LYS A 490 15.95 -6.19 -15.66
CA LYS A 490 17.13 -5.45 -16.15
C LYS A 490 17.83 -4.67 -15.03
N THR A 491 17.12 -4.37 -13.94
CA THR A 491 17.64 -3.59 -12.80
C THR A 491 17.70 -4.43 -11.52
N THR A 492 18.10 -3.81 -10.40
CA THR A 492 18.20 -4.46 -9.08
C THR A 492 17.16 -3.90 -8.11
N ALA A 493 17.03 -4.45 -6.91
CA ALA A 493 16.13 -3.94 -5.88
C ALA A 493 16.66 -2.66 -5.18
N ALA A 494 17.87 -2.21 -5.50
CA ALA A 494 18.44 -0.98 -4.96
C ALA A 494 18.02 0.24 -5.78
N PHE A 495 16.75 0.65 -5.74
CA PHE A 495 16.23 1.86 -6.40
C PHE A 495 14.97 2.35 -5.69
N GLU A 496 14.54 3.59 -5.96
CA GLU A 496 13.25 4.11 -5.50
C GLU A 496 12.25 4.09 -6.65
N PRO A 497 11.10 3.40 -6.52
CA PRO A 497 10.07 3.39 -7.54
C PRO A 497 9.62 4.78 -7.97
N ALA A 498 9.38 4.93 -9.28
CA ALA A 498 8.75 6.10 -9.86
C ALA A 498 7.37 5.69 -10.38
N LEU A 499 6.34 6.46 -9.98
CA LEU A 499 4.95 6.21 -10.34
C LEU A 499 4.50 7.32 -11.29
N ASP A 500 4.03 6.93 -12.46
CA ASP A 500 3.38 7.83 -13.43
C ASP A 500 1.84 7.77 -13.35
N TYR A 501 1.33 7.20 -12.27
CA TYR A 501 -0.08 7.10 -11.91
C TYR A 501 -0.30 7.46 -10.45
N CYS A 502 -1.57 7.62 -10.08
CA CYS A 502 -2.04 7.83 -8.72
C CYS A 502 -2.76 6.58 -8.22
N VAL A 503 -2.44 6.19 -7.00
CA VAL A 503 -3.10 5.10 -6.27
C VAL A 503 -3.94 5.71 -5.15
N VAL A 504 -5.19 5.26 -5.04
CA VAL A 504 -6.09 5.62 -3.93
C VAL A 504 -6.51 4.36 -3.19
N LYS A 505 -6.31 4.34 -1.88
CA LYS A 505 -6.83 3.32 -0.97
C LYS A 505 -8.00 3.87 -0.17
N ILE A 506 -9.06 3.08 -0.04
CA ILE A 506 -10.19 3.37 0.86
C ILE A 506 -10.42 2.19 1.80
N PRO A 507 -10.55 2.41 3.13
CA PRO A 507 -10.91 1.35 4.07
C PRO A 507 -12.34 0.82 3.83
N ARG A 508 -12.57 -0.46 4.13
CA ARG A 508 -13.89 -1.08 4.18
C ARG A 508 -14.34 -1.24 5.63
N TRP A 509 -15.37 -0.50 6.02
CA TRP A 509 -15.90 -0.53 7.39
C TRP A 509 -17.10 -1.48 7.57
N PRO A 510 -17.28 -2.15 8.72
CA PRO A 510 -18.30 -3.18 8.91
C PRO A 510 -19.68 -2.66 9.35
N PHE A 511 -19.98 -1.37 9.17
CA PHE A 511 -21.20 -0.76 9.72
C PHE A 511 -22.50 -1.15 8.98
N ASP A 512 -22.39 -1.89 7.88
CA ASP A 512 -23.51 -2.60 7.25
C ASP A 512 -23.92 -3.87 8.02
N LYS A 513 -23.02 -4.42 8.84
CA LYS A 513 -23.27 -5.55 9.77
C LYS A 513 -23.52 -5.08 11.20
N PHE A 514 -22.99 -3.92 11.57
CA PHE A 514 -23.21 -3.28 12.87
C PHE A 514 -23.86 -1.89 12.73
N PRO A 515 -25.16 -1.80 12.40
CA PRO A 515 -25.82 -0.51 12.18
C PRO A 515 -25.83 0.42 13.40
N ALA A 516 -25.88 -0.16 14.61
CA ALA A 516 -25.83 0.55 15.89
C ALA A 516 -24.40 0.76 16.42
N GLY A 517 -23.39 0.32 15.67
CA GLY A 517 -21.98 0.53 16.04
C GLY A 517 -21.59 2.00 15.95
N ASP A 518 -20.64 2.41 16.79
CA ASP A 518 -20.08 3.77 16.73
C ASP A 518 -19.27 3.98 15.45
N ARG A 519 -19.75 4.88 14.60
CA ARG A 519 -19.19 5.22 13.28
C ARG A 519 -18.08 6.26 13.33
N THR A 520 -17.82 6.82 14.51
CA THR A 520 -16.76 7.81 14.71
C THR A 520 -15.39 7.19 14.44
N LEU A 521 -14.58 7.81 13.59
CA LEU A 521 -13.21 7.38 13.34
C LEU A 521 -12.26 8.17 14.24
N GLY A 522 -11.19 7.51 14.69
CA GLY A 522 -10.21 8.05 15.60
C GLY A 522 -8.89 7.30 15.49
N THR A 523 -8.09 7.30 16.56
CA THR A 523 -6.80 6.61 16.61
C THR A 523 -6.90 5.09 16.75
N GLN A 524 -8.09 4.54 17.01
CA GLN A 524 -8.34 3.10 17.04
C GLN A 524 -9.01 2.68 15.75
N MET A 525 -8.44 1.68 15.10
CA MET A 525 -8.93 1.19 13.81
C MET A 525 -10.24 0.41 13.94
N LYS A 526 -11.16 0.62 12.98
CA LYS A 526 -12.47 -0.04 12.90
C LYS A 526 -12.73 -0.72 11.56
N SER A 527 -11.95 -0.43 10.52
CA SER A 527 -12.04 -1.10 9.22
C SER A 527 -11.69 -2.60 9.31
N THR A 528 -12.33 -3.40 8.46
CA THR A 528 -12.13 -4.86 8.39
C THR A 528 -11.32 -5.30 7.18
N GLY A 529 -11.08 -4.40 6.25
CA GLY A 529 -10.29 -4.62 5.03
C GLY A 529 -10.19 -3.30 4.27
N GLU A 530 -9.72 -3.35 3.02
CA GLU A 530 -9.51 -2.17 2.19
C GLU A 530 -9.61 -2.48 0.69
N VAL A 531 -9.74 -1.42 -0.10
CA VAL A 531 -9.65 -1.46 -1.56
C VAL A 531 -8.55 -0.53 -2.01
N MET A 532 -7.98 -0.84 -3.17
CA MET A 532 -7.04 0.03 -3.87
C MET A 532 -7.52 0.23 -5.31
N ALA A 533 -7.25 1.40 -5.88
CA ALA A 533 -7.45 1.65 -7.29
C ALA A 533 -6.27 2.43 -7.85
N ILE A 534 -5.94 2.16 -9.11
CA ILE A 534 -4.85 2.79 -9.86
C ILE A 534 -5.46 3.51 -11.07
N GLU A 535 -5.09 4.78 -11.24
CA GLU A 535 -5.49 5.62 -12.39
C GLU A 535 -4.52 6.78 -12.59
N ARG A 536 -4.58 7.44 -13.75
CA ARG A 536 -3.66 8.53 -14.13
C ARG A 536 -3.98 9.86 -13.43
N THR A 537 -5.18 9.98 -12.88
CA THR A 537 -5.66 11.16 -12.15
C THR A 537 -6.21 10.76 -10.80
N PHE A 538 -6.12 11.66 -9.81
CA PHE A 538 -6.66 11.43 -8.48
C PHE A 538 -8.18 11.23 -8.53
N GLU A 539 -8.90 12.03 -9.33
CA GLU A 539 -10.35 11.96 -9.47
C GLU A 539 -10.80 10.58 -9.97
N ALA A 540 -10.11 10.05 -10.99
CA ALA A 540 -10.42 8.74 -11.52
C ALA A 540 -10.05 7.62 -10.53
N ALA A 541 -8.88 7.69 -9.89
CA ALA A 541 -8.48 6.73 -8.88
C ALA A 541 -9.47 6.69 -7.70
N LEU A 542 -9.93 7.85 -7.23
CA LEU A 542 -10.91 7.95 -6.16
C LEU A 542 -12.27 7.34 -6.55
N ASN A 543 -12.82 7.71 -7.71
CA ASN A 543 -14.10 7.17 -8.18
C ASN A 543 -14.02 5.65 -8.43
N LYS A 544 -12.90 5.17 -8.94
CA LYS A 544 -12.63 3.75 -9.14
C LYS A 544 -12.52 3.00 -7.81
N ALA A 545 -11.85 3.57 -6.81
CA ALA A 545 -11.80 3.00 -5.46
C ALA A 545 -13.19 2.97 -4.80
N LEU A 546 -14.01 4.01 -4.98
CA LEU A 546 -15.40 4.03 -4.49
C LEU A 546 -16.25 2.90 -5.10
N ARG A 547 -16.08 2.63 -6.40
CA ARG A 547 -16.72 1.49 -7.08
C ARG A 547 -16.25 0.15 -6.54
N ALA A 548 -14.96 0.03 -6.22
CA ALA A 548 -14.36 -1.20 -5.70
C ALA A 548 -14.80 -1.56 -4.26
N LEU A 549 -15.34 -0.63 -3.46
CA LEU A 549 -15.69 -0.83 -2.04
C LEU A 549 -16.72 -1.93 -1.77
N GLU A 550 -17.52 -2.32 -2.77
CA GLU A 550 -18.65 -3.22 -2.61
C GLU A 550 -19.60 -2.81 -1.47
N GLN A 551 -19.83 -1.51 -1.36
CA GLN A 551 -20.68 -0.93 -0.34
C GLN A 551 -21.65 0.04 -0.99
N ARG A 552 -22.93 -0.03 -0.57
CA ARG A 552 -23.91 0.98 -0.95
C ARG A 552 -23.49 2.31 -0.33
N LEU A 553 -23.17 3.27 -1.18
CA LEU A 553 -22.86 4.63 -0.77
C LEU A 553 -24.13 5.32 -0.22
N PRO A 554 -24.00 6.19 0.79
CA PRO A 554 -25.13 6.95 1.33
C PRO A 554 -25.72 7.88 0.27
N ASP A 555 -27.05 8.01 0.26
CA ASP A 555 -27.76 8.91 -0.64
C ASP A 555 -27.76 10.37 -0.14
N ALA A 556 -28.18 11.30 -1.00
CA ALA A 556 -28.22 12.72 -0.66
C ALA A 556 -29.14 13.03 0.55
N ALA A 557 -30.22 12.26 0.75
CA ALA A 557 -31.13 12.49 1.88
C ALA A 557 -30.49 12.11 3.22
N GLN A 558 -29.56 11.15 3.22
CA GLN A 558 -28.79 10.76 4.39
C GLN A 558 -27.66 11.74 4.76
N LEU A 559 -27.27 12.63 3.83
CA LEU A 559 -26.09 13.49 3.94
C LEU A 559 -26.44 14.98 4.06
N ARG A 560 -27.51 15.45 3.40
CA ARG A 560 -27.88 16.88 3.38
C ARG A 560 -28.18 17.42 4.77
N GLY A 561 -27.66 18.62 5.04
CA GLY A 561 -27.91 19.33 6.31
C GLY A 561 -27.25 18.70 7.54
N ARG A 562 -26.19 17.91 7.34
CA ARG A 562 -25.47 17.19 8.41
C ARG A 562 -24.01 17.67 8.57
N PRO A 563 -23.78 18.89 9.10
CA PRO A 563 -22.43 19.42 9.30
C PRO A 563 -21.61 18.57 10.30
N ASP A 564 -22.28 17.84 11.18
CA ASP A 564 -21.64 16.89 12.10
C ASP A 564 -20.85 15.80 11.35
N LEU A 565 -21.29 15.39 10.16
CA LEU A 565 -20.57 14.42 9.33
C LEU A 565 -19.29 14.98 8.70
N LEU A 566 -19.13 16.30 8.63
CA LEU A 566 -17.92 16.96 8.14
C LEU A 566 -16.91 17.16 9.28
N HIS A 567 -17.38 17.66 10.43
CA HIS A 567 -16.52 18.01 11.55
C HIS A 567 -15.98 16.79 12.30
N GLN A 568 -16.79 15.76 12.49
CA GLN A 568 -16.37 14.54 13.16
C GLN A 568 -15.98 13.48 12.11
N PRO A 569 -14.72 12.99 12.08
CA PRO A 569 -14.35 11.89 11.20
C PRO A 569 -15.27 10.67 11.38
N ASN A 570 -15.78 10.15 10.27
CA ASN A 570 -16.71 9.01 10.22
C ASN A 570 -16.67 8.34 8.83
N ASP A 571 -17.23 7.13 8.71
CA ASP A 571 -17.24 6.35 7.47
C ASP A 571 -17.99 6.99 6.28
N ARG A 572 -18.76 8.07 6.51
CA ARG A 572 -19.54 8.77 5.48
C ARG A 572 -18.97 10.15 5.13
N ARG A 573 -17.86 10.57 5.75
CA ARG A 573 -17.33 11.93 5.65
C ARG A 573 -17.04 12.35 4.20
N LEU A 574 -16.34 11.52 3.42
CA LEU A 574 -16.05 11.82 2.02
C LEU A 574 -17.32 12.09 1.20
N MET A 575 -18.35 11.25 1.39
CA MET A 575 -19.62 11.43 0.68
C MET A 575 -20.36 12.69 1.15
N ALA A 576 -20.29 13.01 2.45
CA ALA A 576 -20.82 14.27 2.98
C ALA A 576 -20.10 15.48 2.37
N VAL A 577 -18.79 15.43 2.20
CA VAL A 577 -17.99 16.47 1.53
C VAL A 577 -18.47 16.68 0.09
N LEU A 578 -18.53 15.60 -0.72
CA LEU A 578 -19.03 15.67 -2.10
C LEU A 578 -20.45 16.22 -2.15
N GLN A 579 -21.33 15.82 -1.22
CA GLN A 579 -22.69 16.33 -1.15
C GLN A 579 -22.72 17.83 -0.79
N SER A 580 -21.92 18.29 0.17
CA SER A 580 -21.83 19.70 0.52
C SER A 580 -21.31 20.57 -0.62
N LEU A 581 -20.33 20.10 -1.38
CA LEU A 581 -19.85 20.78 -2.59
C LEU A 581 -20.96 20.86 -3.65
N ARG A 582 -21.72 19.78 -3.88
CA ARG A 582 -22.91 19.80 -4.77
C ARG A 582 -23.97 20.80 -4.32
N ASP A 583 -24.13 20.97 -3.01
CA ASP A 583 -25.09 21.92 -2.42
C ASP A 583 -24.55 23.37 -2.38
N GLY A 584 -23.33 23.61 -2.87
CA GLY A 584 -22.74 24.94 -3.04
C GLY A 584 -21.86 25.43 -1.90
N ALA A 585 -21.42 24.55 -1.00
CA ALA A 585 -20.39 24.91 -0.01
C ALA A 585 -19.08 25.29 -0.71
N SER A 586 -18.40 26.30 -0.18
CA SER A 586 -17.08 26.70 -0.67
C SER A 586 -16.00 25.72 -0.25
N GLU A 587 -14.94 25.62 -1.05
CA GLU A 587 -13.77 24.78 -0.74
C GLU A 587 -13.15 25.15 0.61
N GLY A 588 -13.12 26.43 0.96
CA GLY A 588 -12.61 26.92 2.24
C GLY A 588 -13.44 26.44 3.44
N GLU A 589 -14.77 26.39 3.32
CA GLU A 589 -15.65 25.84 4.36
C GLU A 589 -15.39 24.34 4.57
N ILE A 590 -15.19 23.59 3.47
CA ILE A 590 -14.85 22.17 3.54
C ILE A 590 -13.48 21.97 4.20
N CYS A 591 -12.45 22.71 3.78
CA CYS A 591 -11.11 22.63 4.37
C CYS A 591 -11.17 22.89 5.88
N ALA A 592 -11.86 23.96 6.30
CA ALA A 592 -12.00 24.32 7.70
C ALA A 592 -12.77 23.28 8.52
N ALA A 593 -13.80 22.66 7.93
CA ALA A 593 -14.59 21.65 8.62
C ALA A 593 -13.87 20.29 8.71
N THR A 594 -13.06 19.95 7.72
CA THR A 594 -12.52 18.60 7.57
C THR A 594 -11.05 18.44 7.96
N GLY A 595 -10.25 19.50 7.78
CA GLY A 595 -8.80 19.43 7.78
C GLY A 595 -8.20 18.86 6.48
N TYR A 596 -9.02 18.59 5.45
CA TYR A 596 -8.50 18.15 4.15
C TYR A 596 -7.65 19.24 3.52
N ALA A 597 -6.53 18.84 2.90
CA ALA A 597 -5.67 19.79 2.23
C ALA A 597 -6.43 20.46 1.06
N PRO A 598 -6.19 21.77 0.80
CA PRO A 598 -6.92 22.52 -0.23
C PRO A 598 -6.90 21.86 -1.62
N TRP A 599 -5.78 21.24 -1.99
CA TRP A 599 -5.66 20.52 -3.26
C TRP A 599 -6.67 19.38 -3.38
N PHE A 600 -6.84 18.53 -2.35
CA PHE A 600 -7.82 17.44 -2.41
C PHE A 600 -9.24 17.99 -2.54
N VAL A 601 -9.57 19.07 -1.81
CA VAL A 601 -10.90 19.69 -1.88
C VAL A 601 -11.18 20.28 -3.27
N ASP A 602 -10.19 20.92 -3.90
CA ASP A 602 -10.27 21.42 -5.28
C ASP A 602 -10.48 20.27 -6.30
N ARG A 603 -9.79 19.14 -6.14
CA ARG A 603 -10.04 17.95 -6.97
C ARG A 603 -11.44 17.36 -6.74
N LEU A 604 -11.92 17.30 -5.50
CA LEU A 604 -13.29 16.88 -5.17
C LEU A 604 -14.33 17.84 -5.77
N ALA A 605 -14.06 19.14 -5.74
CA ALA A 605 -14.91 20.15 -6.38
C ALA A 605 -14.95 19.94 -7.89
N SER A 606 -13.82 19.62 -8.52
CA SER A 606 -13.73 19.28 -9.95
C SER A 606 -14.63 18.09 -10.33
N ILE A 607 -14.67 17.04 -9.49
CA ILE A 607 -15.59 15.91 -9.66
C ILE A 607 -17.05 16.41 -9.66
N THR A 608 -17.46 17.14 -8.64
CA THR A 608 -18.85 17.64 -8.52
C THR A 608 -19.23 18.64 -9.61
N GLY A 609 -18.26 19.42 -10.11
CA GLY A 609 -18.45 20.33 -11.23
C GLY A 609 -18.76 19.56 -12.53
N LEU A 610 -18.07 18.45 -12.77
CA LEU A 610 -18.34 17.59 -13.92
C LEU A 610 -19.69 16.87 -13.81
N GLU A 611 -20.10 16.47 -12.60
CA GLU A 611 -21.45 15.96 -12.36
C GLU A 611 -22.52 17.01 -12.70
N ALA A 612 -22.31 18.26 -12.30
CA ALA A 612 -23.20 19.36 -12.63
C ALA A 612 -23.29 19.58 -14.14
N GLU A 613 -22.17 19.57 -14.85
CA GLU A 613 -22.13 19.69 -16.32
C GLU A 613 -22.95 18.58 -17.01
N LEU A 614 -22.79 17.32 -16.58
CA LEU A 614 -23.57 16.17 -17.09
C LEU A 614 -25.08 16.31 -16.82
N SER A 615 -25.45 16.89 -15.67
CA SER A 615 -26.86 17.09 -15.29
C SER A 615 -27.56 18.21 -16.07
N GLN A 616 -26.81 19.21 -16.53
CA GLN A 616 -27.31 20.43 -17.16
C GLN A 616 -27.32 20.40 -18.69
N ILE A 617 -27.02 19.26 -19.31
CA ILE A 617 -26.98 19.12 -20.77
C ILE A 617 -28.32 19.58 -21.39
N PRO A 618 -28.29 20.58 -22.30
CA PRO A 618 -29.51 21.11 -22.91
C PRO A 618 -30.22 20.06 -23.78
N PHE A 619 -31.55 20.05 -23.70
CA PHE A 619 -32.36 19.32 -24.69
C PHE A 619 -32.44 20.16 -25.98
N PRO A 620 -32.10 19.63 -27.16
CA PRO A 620 -32.26 20.38 -28.41
C PRO A 620 -33.73 20.78 -28.59
N ALA A 621 -33.97 22.07 -28.81
CA ALA A 621 -35.30 22.60 -29.12
C ALA A 621 -35.74 22.09 -30.51
N GLY A 622 -36.28 20.87 -30.58
CA GLY A 622 -36.68 20.25 -31.85
C GLY A 622 -37.22 18.81 -31.78
N GLY A 623 -37.05 18.08 -30.66
CA GLY A 623 -37.51 16.70 -30.55
C GLY A 623 -36.53 15.70 -31.17
N GLY A 624 -36.17 14.69 -30.39
CA GLY A 624 -35.09 13.74 -30.69
C GLY A 624 -35.29 12.97 -31.99
N GLY A 625 -34.33 13.12 -32.91
CA GLY A 625 -34.05 12.10 -33.91
C GLY A 625 -33.29 10.94 -33.27
N THR A 626 -33.53 9.72 -33.74
CA THR A 626 -32.70 8.54 -33.46
C THR A 626 -31.29 8.79 -34.01
N GLY A 627 -30.36 9.19 -33.14
CA GLY A 627 -28.98 9.55 -33.53
C GLY A 627 -28.27 10.55 -32.62
N TRP A 628 -28.95 11.13 -31.62
CA TRP A 628 -28.34 12.03 -30.64
C TRP A 628 -27.86 11.26 -29.40
N GLY A 629 -26.56 11.28 -29.13
CA GLY A 629 -25.92 10.77 -27.92
C GLY A 629 -25.26 11.89 -27.12
N LEU A 630 -24.76 11.57 -25.93
CA LEU A 630 -23.91 12.51 -25.19
C LEU A 630 -22.68 12.90 -26.04
N PRO A 631 -22.19 14.16 -25.97
CA PRO A 631 -20.96 14.54 -26.66
C PRO A 631 -19.80 13.65 -26.23
N SER A 632 -19.11 13.01 -27.18
CA SER A 632 -18.04 12.05 -26.89
C SER A 632 -16.91 12.66 -26.06
N GLU A 633 -16.60 13.94 -26.26
CA GLU A 633 -15.60 14.66 -25.46
C GLU A 633 -16.00 14.79 -23.98
N LEU A 634 -17.28 15.08 -23.71
CA LEU A 634 -17.79 15.14 -22.34
C LEU A 634 -17.78 13.75 -21.68
N VAL A 635 -18.12 12.72 -22.44
CA VAL A 635 -18.08 11.33 -21.99
C VAL A 635 -16.64 10.91 -21.72
N LEU A 636 -15.69 11.27 -22.58
CA LEU A 636 -14.26 11.00 -22.37
C LEU A 636 -13.74 11.71 -21.12
N ARG A 637 -14.10 12.98 -20.90
CA ARG A 637 -13.78 13.69 -19.65
C ARG A 637 -14.38 13.01 -18.42
N ALA A 638 -15.61 12.52 -18.51
CA ALA A 638 -16.26 11.75 -17.45
C ALA A 638 -15.55 10.42 -17.18
N LYS A 639 -15.16 9.70 -18.24
CA LYS A 639 -14.35 8.48 -18.15
C LYS A 639 -12.98 8.73 -17.53
N ARG A 640 -12.28 9.81 -17.92
CA ARG A 640 -11.02 10.28 -17.30
C ARG A 640 -11.17 10.85 -15.89
N CYS A 641 -12.41 10.99 -15.40
CA CYS A 641 -12.76 11.28 -14.02
C CYS A 641 -13.18 10.01 -13.25
N GLY A 642 -13.15 8.83 -13.90
CA GLY A 642 -13.50 7.55 -13.31
C GLY A 642 -15.00 7.24 -13.21
N PHE A 643 -15.87 8.03 -13.86
CA PHE A 643 -17.29 7.73 -13.91
C PHE A 643 -17.57 6.51 -14.80
N ASP A 644 -18.33 5.56 -14.28
CA ASP A 644 -18.83 4.43 -15.06
C ASP A 644 -20.02 4.86 -15.94
N ASP A 645 -20.38 4.02 -16.89
CA ASP A 645 -21.49 4.23 -17.84
C ASP A 645 -22.79 4.46 -17.09
N ALA A 646 -23.01 3.72 -16.00
CA ALA A 646 -24.19 3.83 -15.16
C ALA A 646 -24.28 5.22 -14.51
N ARG A 647 -23.19 5.73 -13.94
CA ARG A 647 -23.15 7.07 -13.34
C ARG A 647 -23.33 8.17 -14.36
N ILE A 648 -22.73 8.05 -15.55
CA ILE A 648 -22.92 9.02 -16.64
C ILE A 648 -24.38 9.03 -17.09
N ALA A 649 -24.99 7.85 -17.26
CA ALA A 649 -26.39 7.71 -17.60
C ALA A 649 -27.30 8.30 -16.50
N GLU A 650 -27.02 8.02 -15.23
CA GLU A 650 -27.77 8.55 -14.08
C GLU A 650 -27.71 10.08 -14.04
N LEU A 651 -26.51 10.66 -14.09
CA LEU A 651 -26.30 12.11 -14.02
C LEU A 651 -26.92 12.84 -15.21
N SER A 652 -26.86 12.23 -16.40
CA SER A 652 -27.54 12.77 -17.59
C SER A 652 -29.05 12.50 -17.61
N GLY A 653 -29.62 11.89 -16.55
CA GLY A 653 -31.06 11.62 -16.41
C GLY A 653 -31.58 10.53 -17.36
N GLY A 654 -30.71 9.68 -17.89
CA GLY A 654 -31.02 8.65 -18.88
C GLY A 654 -31.54 9.20 -20.21
N ARG A 655 -31.36 10.52 -20.45
CA ARG A 655 -31.96 11.24 -21.58
C ARG A 655 -31.30 10.89 -22.92
N PHE A 656 -30.04 10.47 -22.90
CA PHE A 656 -29.23 10.19 -24.08
C PHE A 656 -28.47 8.87 -23.89
N PRO A 657 -28.24 8.09 -24.96
CA PRO A 657 -27.33 6.97 -24.89
C PRO A 657 -25.91 7.46 -24.56
N VAL A 658 -25.22 6.72 -23.69
CA VAL A 658 -23.80 6.94 -23.39
C VAL A 658 -22.98 6.29 -24.51
N PRO A 659 -22.18 7.05 -25.28
CA PRO A 659 -21.23 6.47 -26.23
C PRO A 659 -20.27 5.53 -25.50
N VAL A 660 -20.05 4.35 -26.07
CA VAL A 660 -19.04 3.42 -25.55
C VAL A 660 -17.66 3.98 -25.88
N ILE A 661 -16.86 4.21 -24.86
CA ILE A 661 -15.44 4.53 -24.98
C ILE A 661 -14.70 3.32 -24.40
N GLU A 662 -13.83 2.72 -25.20
CA GLU A 662 -13.01 1.60 -24.74
C GLU A 662 -11.82 2.14 -23.93
N PRO A 663 -11.50 1.54 -22.77
CA PRO A 663 -10.28 1.89 -22.05
C PRO A 663 -9.06 1.24 -22.70
N THR A 664 -7.90 1.78 -22.39
CA THR A 664 -6.61 1.11 -22.56
C THR A 664 -6.13 0.56 -21.22
N PHE A 665 -5.17 -0.37 -21.24
CA PHE A 665 -4.57 -0.89 -20.02
C PHE A 665 -3.08 -0.56 -19.99
N ARG A 666 -2.66 0.03 -18.89
CA ARG A 666 -1.27 0.39 -18.58
C ARG A 666 -0.68 -0.58 -17.59
N GLN A 667 0.64 -0.70 -17.58
CA GLN A 667 1.40 -1.55 -16.67
C GLN A 667 1.81 -0.81 -15.40
N VAL A 668 1.88 -1.56 -14.31
CA VAL A 668 2.67 -1.18 -13.15
C VAL A 668 4.09 -1.68 -13.35
N ASP A 669 5.00 -0.77 -13.68
CA ASP A 669 6.37 -1.08 -14.13
C ASP A 669 7.48 -0.68 -13.13
N THR A 670 7.10 -0.15 -11.97
CA THR A 670 7.95 0.41 -10.91
C THR A 670 8.87 1.58 -11.29
N CYS A 671 8.93 2.01 -12.56
CA CYS A 671 9.94 2.94 -13.06
C CYS A 671 9.44 3.99 -14.06
N ALA A 672 8.12 4.15 -14.20
CA ALA A 672 7.50 5.17 -15.06
C ALA A 672 8.04 5.12 -16.50
N ALA A 673 8.05 3.91 -17.07
CA ALA A 673 8.53 3.56 -18.39
C ALA A 673 10.03 3.81 -18.67
N GLU A 674 10.87 4.05 -17.65
CA GLU A 674 12.34 4.10 -17.82
C GLU A 674 12.87 2.77 -18.37
N PHE A 675 12.31 1.65 -17.92
CA PHE A 675 12.57 0.31 -18.40
C PHE A 675 11.27 -0.43 -18.72
N GLU A 676 11.27 -1.16 -19.84
CA GLU A 676 10.18 -2.07 -20.19
C GLU A 676 9.96 -3.12 -19.07
N ALA A 677 8.72 -3.20 -18.58
CA ALA A 677 8.31 -4.23 -17.64
C ALA A 677 8.03 -5.56 -18.36
N VAL A 678 8.39 -6.66 -17.69
CA VAL A 678 8.06 -8.02 -18.13
C VAL A 678 6.90 -8.62 -17.33
N THR A 679 6.45 -7.94 -16.28
CA THR A 679 5.37 -8.42 -15.42
C THR A 679 3.98 -8.04 -15.96
N PRO A 680 3.04 -8.99 -15.97
CA PRO A 680 1.71 -8.78 -16.52
C PRO A 680 0.74 -8.21 -15.47
N TYR A 681 1.08 -7.03 -14.93
CA TYR A 681 0.31 -6.33 -13.90
C TYR A 681 -0.29 -5.03 -14.46
N TYR A 682 -1.61 -5.01 -14.62
CA TYR A 682 -2.33 -3.99 -15.37
C TYR A 682 -3.40 -3.23 -14.57
N TYR A 683 -3.67 -2.01 -15.01
CA TYR A 683 -4.85 -1.22 -14.63
C TYR A 683 -5.43 -0.52 -15.87
N ALA A 684 -6.76 -0.38 -15.90
CA ALA A 684 -7.48 0.34 -16.94
C ALA A 684 -7.35 1.86 -16.75
N THR A 685 -7.22 2.57 -17.87
CA THR A 685 -7.30 4.03 -17.96
C THR A 685 -7.87 4.44 -19.33
N TYR A 686 -8.13 5.73 -19.53
CA TYR A 686 -8.67 6.27 -20.78
C TYR A 686 -7.61 7.16 -21.47
N GLU A 687 -6.51 6.53 -21.88
CA GLU A 687 -5.41 7.15 -22.64
C GLU A 687 -5.27 6.52 -24.04
N ASP A 688 -4.13 6.74 -24.70
CA ASP A 688 -3.96 6.48 -26.14
C ASP A 688 -3.23 5.15 -26.44
N GLU A 689 -2.61 4.51 -25.44
CA GLU A 689 -1.79 3.30 -25.63
C GLU A 689 -2.16 2.19 -24.65
N ASP A 690 -2.06 0.95 -25.14
CA ASP A 690 -2.42 -0.29 -24.46
C ASP A 690 -1.22 -1.23 -24.42
N GLU A 691 -0.89 -1.70 -23.22
CA GLU A 691 0.38 -2.39 -22.89
C GLU A 691 0.18 -3.87 -22.57
N ILE A 692 -1.00 -4.43 -22.86
CA ILE A 692 -1.32 -5.83 -22.57
C ILE A 692 -0.41 -6.77 -23.35
N ILE A 693 0.34 -7.59 -22.60
CA ILE A 693 1.19 -8.66 -23.13
C ILE A 693 0.33 -9.93 -23.19
N ARG A 694 -0.03 -10.36 -24.41
CA ARG A 694 -0.81 -11.58 -24.62
C ARG A 694 0.11 -12.77 -24.93
N SER A 695 -0.23 -13.93 -24.39
CA SER A 695 0.36 -15.20 -24.81
C SER A 695 -0.45 -15.84 -25.96
N GLY A 696 0.08 -16.90 -26.56
CA GLY A 696 -0.65 -17.71 -27.56
C GLY A 696 -1.63 -18.73 -26.97
N ASN A 697 -1.68 -18.88 -25.64
CA ASN A 697 -2.57 -19.84 -24.99
C ASN A 697 -4.01 -19.32 -24.89
N THR A 698 -4.94 -20.25 -24.65
CA THR A 698 -6.33 -19.88 -24.34
C THR A 698 -6.42 -19.32 -22.92
N ALA A 699 -7.03 -18.15 -22.76
CA ALA A 699 -7.24 -17.52 -21.46
C ALA A 699 -8.53 -17.97 -20.78
N VAL A 700 -8.51 -18.08 -19.46
CA VAL A 700 -9.69 -18.22 -18.59
C VAL A 700 -9.59 -17.16 -17.51
N ALA A 701 -10.67 -16.41 -17.32
CA ALA A 701 -10.69 -15.36 -16.31
C ALA A 701 -11.19 -15.88 -14.96
N VAL A 702 -10.61 -15.38 -13.87
CA VAL A 702 -10.98 -15.68 -12.49
C VAL A 702 -11.32 -14.37 -11.79
N ILE A 703 -12.54 -14.27 -11.26
CA ILE A 703 -12.96 -13.11 -10.46
C ILE A 703 -12.55 -13.34 -9.01
N GLY A 704 -11.74 -12.42 -8.48
CA GLY A 704 -11.32 -12.42 -7.09
C GLY A 704 -12.43 -12.05 -6.10
N SER A 705 -12.06 -11.90 -4.84
CA SER A 705 -13.01 -11.69 -3.75
C SER A 705 -13.33 -10.24 -3.41
N GLY A 706 -12.62 -9.26 -3.99
CA GLY A 706 -12.72 -7.86 -3.57
C GLY A 706 -12.29 -7.65 -2.11
N PRO A 707 -12.69 -6.52 -1.48
CA PRO A 707 -12.26 -6.19 -0.11
C PRO A 707 -12.72 -7.21 0.92
N ILE A 708 -11.83 -7.49 1.88
CA ILE A 708 -12.17 -8.34 3.03
C ILE A 708 -13.24 -7.64 3.89
N ARG A 709 -14.24 -8.42 4.29
CA ARG A 709 -15.34 -7.97 5.15
C ARG A 709 -15.95 -9.12 5.93
N ILE A 710 -16.76 -8.81 6.94
CA ILE A 710 -17.39 -9.84 7.77
C ILE A 710 -18.31 -10.74 6.92
N GLY A 711 -17.95 -12.03 6.88
CA GLY A 711 -18.60 -13.07 6.08
C GLY A 711 -17.91 -13.39 4.75
N GLN A 712 -16.94 -12.56 4.32
CA GLN A 712 -16.15 -12.75 3.11
C GLN A 712 -14.69 -12.42 3.42
N GLY A 713 -13.96 -13.42 3.92
CA GLY A 713 -12.57 -13.29 4.34
C GLY A 713 -11.56 -13.84 3.33
N ILE A 714 -10.37 -14.14 3.84
CA ILE A 714 -9.22 -14.64 3.07
C ILE A 714 -9.47 -16.02 2.45
N GLU A 715 -10.46 -16.77 2.92
CA GLU A 715 -10.85 -18.06 2.35
C GLU A 715 -11.26 -17.98 0.87
N PHE A 716 -11.75 -16.82 0.41
CA PHE A 716 -12.09 -16.62 -1.01
C PHE A 716 -10.88 -16.21 -1.84
N ASP A 717 -9.91 -15.53 -1.23
CA ASP A 717 -8.60 -15.29 -1.85
C ASP A 717 -7.88 -16.63 -2.08
N TYR A 718 -7.89 -17.49 -1.06
CA TYR A 718 -7.39 -18.86 -1.13
C TYR A 718 -7.97 -19.60 -2.35
N CYS A 719 -9.30 -19.62 -2.47
CA CYS A 719 -9.97 -20.30 -3.58
C CYS A 719 -9.58 -19.70 -4.95
N SER A 720 -9.46 -18.38 -5.04
CA SER A 720 -9.12 -17.68 -6.28
C SER A 720 -7.68 -17.97 -6.73
N VAL A 721 -6.73 -18.03 -5.80
CA VAL A 721 -5.33 -18.40 -6.07
C VAL A 721 -5.24 -19.85 -6.54
N HIS A 722 -5.93 -20.78 -5.88
CA HIS A 722 -5.96 -22.19 -6.29
C HIS A 722 -6.60 -22.39 -7.66
N ALA A 723 -7.68 -21.66 -7.95
CA ALA A 723 -8.31 -21.69 -9.27
C ALA A 723 -7.34 -21.22 -10.35
N SER A 724 -6.64 -20.11 -10.12
CA SER A 724 -5.62 -19.58 -11.02
C SER A 724 -4.48 -20.58 -11.24
N ALA A 725 -3.96 -21.19 -10.17
CA ALA A 725 -2.89 -22.18 -10.24
C ALA A 725 -3.33 -23.44 -11.00
N ALA A 726 -4.55 -23.93 -10.78
CA ALA A 726 -5.10 -25.09 -11.46
C ALA A 726 -5.29 -24.85 -12.97
N LEU A 727 -5.71 -23.64 -13.37
CA LEU A 727 -5.81 -23.25 -14.77
C LEU A 727 -4.44 -23.24 -15.46
N GLN A 728 -3.44 -22.65 -14.81
CA GLN A 728 -2.06 -22.63 -15.32
C GLN A 728 -1.48 -24.04 -15.45
N ALA A 729 -1.70 -24.91 -14.45
CA ALA A 729 -1.29 -26.31 -14.50
C ALA A 729 -1.98 -27.10 -15.63
N ALA A 730 -3.20 -26.71 -16.01
CA ALA A 730 -3.92 -27.27 -17.15
C ALA A 730 -3.53 -26.65 -18.50
N GLY A 731 -2.58 -25.70 -18.53
CA GLY A 731 -2.07 -25.07 -19.75
C GLY A 731 -2.91 -23.90 -20.26
N PHE A 732 -3.82 -23.36 -19.44
CA PHE A 732 -4.55 -22.12 -19.74
C PHE A 732 -3.79 -20.92 -19.19
N ASP A 733 -3.94 -19.77 -19.85
CA ASP A 733 -3.58 -18.50 -19.22
C ASP A 733 -4.66 -18.15 -18.19
N SER A 734 -4.26 -17.89 -16.96
CA SER A 734 -5.16 -17.39 -15.92
C SER A 734 -5.16 -15.87 -15.94
N VAL A 735 -6.32 -15.27 -16.22
CA VAL A 735 -6.56 -13.82 -16.17
C VAL A 735 -7.30 -13.49 -14.88
N LEU A 736 -6.59 -12.96 -13.89
CA LEU A 736 -7.18 -12.67 -12.59
C LEU A 736 -7.57 -11.20 -12.48
N ILE A 737 -8.79 -10.93 -12.00
CA ILE A 737 -9.32 -9.58 -11.78
C ILE A 737 -9.67 -9.44 -10.30
N ASN A 738 -9.08 -8.46 -9.60
CA ASN A 738 -9.35 -8.19 -8.18
C ASN A 738 -8.94 -6.76 -7.79
N SER A 739 -9.43 -6.24 -6.66
CA SER A 739 -9.18 -4.86 -6.19
C SER A 739 -8.64 -4.77 -4.74
N ASN A 740 -8.30 -5.91 -4.13
CA ASN A 740 -7.88 -5.96 -2.74
C ASN A 740 -6.35 -6.00 -2.61
N PRO A 741 -5.69 -4.97 -2.04
CA PRO A 741 -4.24 -4.92 -1.95
C PRO A 741 -3.65 -5.89 -0.91
N GLU A 742 -4.47 -6.42 0.01
CA GLU A 742 -4.04 -7.32 1.09
C GLU A 742 -3.86 -8.78 0.63
N THR A 743 -4.22 -9.09 -0.62
CA THR A 743 -4.40 -10.47 -1.10
C THR A 743 -3.20 -11.05 -1.84
N VAL A 744 -3.08 -12.38 -1.79
CA VAL A 744 -2.13 -13.13 -2.60
C VAL A 744 -2.58 -13.20 -4.05
N SER A 745 -3.90 -13.21 -4.31
CA SER A 745 -4.40 -13.17 -5.69
C SER A 745 -3.93 -11.91 -6.43
N THR A 746 -3.89 -10.74 -5.80
CA THR A 746 -3.35 -9.51 -6.44
C THR A 746 -1.82 -9.46 -6.49
N ASP A 747 -1.14 -10.59 -6.32
CA ASP A 747 0.29 -10.72 -6.63
C ASP A 747 0.45 -11.04 -8.12
N PHE A 748 1.35 -10.33 -8.80
CA PHE A 748 1.56 -10.54 -10.24
C PHE A 748 2.10 -11.95 -10.56
N ASP A 749 2.69 -12.63 -9.57
CA ASP A 749 3.14 -14.04 -9.68
C ASP A 749 1.99 -15.07 -9.49
N ALA A 750 0.79 -14.65 -9.07
CA ALA A 750 -0.32 -15.56 -8.78
C ALA A 750 -1.17 -15.93 -10.01
N SER A 751 -1.02 -15.21 -11.12
CA SER A 751 -1.78 -15.40 -12.36
C SER A 751 -0.91 -15.14 -13.58
N THR A 752 -1.36 -15.57 -14.76
CA THR A 752 -0.64 -15.27 -16.00
C THR A 752 -0.77 -13.79 -16.35
N ARG A 753 -1.90 -13.17 -16.02
CA ARG A 753 -2.16 -11.73 -16.16
C ARG A 753 -3.04 -11.25 -15.01
N LEU A 754 -2.62 -10.19 -14.34
CA LEU A 754 -3.32 -9.56 -13.22
C LEU A 754 -3.90 -8.21 -13.67
N TYR A 755 -5.19 -8.03 -13.45
CA TYR A 755 -5.90 -6.77 -13.62
C TYR A 755 -6.38 -6.26 -12.27
N PHE A 756 -5.85 -5.13 -11.83
CA PHE A 756 -6.22 -4.51 -10.56
C PHE A 756 -7.37 -3.52 -10.78
N GLU A 757 -8.57 -4.09 -10.92
CA GLU A 757 -9.79 -3.39 -11.34
C GLU A 757 -10.95 -3.60 -10.36
N PRO A 758 -11.90 -2.64 -10.27
CA PRO A 758 -13.15 -2.85 -9.56
C PRO A 758 -13.90 -4.08 -10.07
N LEU A 759 -14.47 -4.83 -9.12
CA LEU A 759 -15.29 -6.00 -9.42
C LEU A 759 -16.76 -5.62 -9.65
N ASP A 760 -16.97 -4.66 -10.54
CA ASP A 760 -18.27 -4.29 -11.07
C ASP A 760 -18.41 -4.73 -12.55
N LEU A 761 -19.63 -4.59 -13.09
CA LEU A 761 -19.91 -5.03 -14.45
C LEU A 761 -19.04 -4.33 -15.49
N GLU A 762 -18.81 -3.03 -15.36
CA GLU A 762 -18.01 -2.27 -16.33
C GLU A 762 -16.53 -2.66 -16.25
N GLY A 763 -15.94 -2.70 -15.06
CA GLY A 763 -14.53 -3.06 -14.85
C GLY A 763 -14.22 -4.44 -15.43
N VAL A 764 -15.03 -5.44 -15.08
CA VAL A 764 -14.84 -6.81 -15.58
C VAL A 764 -15.10 -6.91 -17.08
N ARG A 765 -16.15 -6.25 -17.60
CA ARG A 765 -16.43 -6.21 -19.05
C ARG A 765 -15.27 -5.58 -19.83
N ASN A 766 -14.73 -4.47 -19.33
CA ASN A 766 -13.62 -3.76 -19.98
C ASN A 766 -12.39 -4.66 -20.10
N VAL A 767 -12.06 -5.42 -19.05
CA VAL A 767 -10.98 -6.42 -19.10
C VAL A 767 -11.30 -7.50 -20.14
N LEU A 768 -12.49 -8.12 -20.09
CA LEU A 768 -12.83 -9.24 -20.98
C LEU A 768 -12.99 -8.83 -22.45
N GLN A 769 -13.35 -7.59 -22.73
CA GLN A 769 -13.39 -7.06 -24.10
C GLN A 769 -11.99 -6.82 -24.64
N ARG A 770 -11.11 -6.26 -23.81
CA ARG A 770 -9.73 -5.96 -24.22
C ARG A 770 -8.83 -7.18 -24.20
N ASP A 771 -9.04 -8.10 -23.28
CA ASP A 771 -8.33 -9.36 -23.15
C ASP A 771 -9.31 -10.56 -23.11
N PRO A 772 -9.77 -11.02 -24.30
CA PRO A 772 -10.79 -12.06 -24.38
C PRO A 772 -10.39 -13.38 -23.73
N ALA A 773 -11.25 -13.89 -22.86
CA ALA A 773 -11.15 -15.21 -22.25
C ALA A 773 -12.20 -16.18 -22.82
N LEU A 774 -11.91 -17.48 -22.78
CA LEU A 774 -12.84 -18.56 -23.12
C LEU A 774 -14.12 -18.51 -22.27
N GLY A 775 -13.98 -18.05 -21.04
CA GLY A 775 -15.04 -17.87 -20.07
C GLY A 775 -14.50 -17.43 -18.73
N VAL A 776 -15.40 -17.22 -17.78
CA VAL A 776 -15.13 -16.64 -16.46
C VAL A 776 -15.53 -17.63 -15.37
N VAL A 777 -14.67 -17.77 -14.36
CA VAL A 777 -14.93 -18.46 -13.10
C VAL A 777 -15.31 -17.41 -12.06
N VAL A 778 -16.53 -17.51 -11.52
CA VAL A 778 -17.10 -16.55 -10.56
C VAL A 778 -17.32 -17.14 -9.17
N GLN A 779 -17.27 -18.47 -9.05
CA GLN A 779 -17.69 -19.22 -7.87
C GLN A 779 -16.72 -19.14 -6.70
N PHE A 780 -15.48 -18.71 -6.96
CA PHE A 780 -14.41 -18.64 -5.97
C PHE A 780 -14.20 -17.24 -5.39
N GLY A 781 -14.82 -16.21 -5.98
CA GLY A 781 -14.74 -14.81 -5.54
C GLY A 781 -15.79 -14.41 -4.49
N GLY A 782 -16.41 -15.36 -3.80
CA GLY A 782 -17.47 -15.08 -2.83
C GLY A 782 -18.73 -14.47 -3.45
N GLN A 783 -19.46 -13.66 -2.67
CA GLN A 783 -20.71 -13.05 -3.16
C GLN A 783 -20.46 -12.05 -4.29
N THR A 784 -19.27 -11.42 -4.30
CA THR A 784 -18.89 -10.46 -5.34
C THR A 784 -18.92 -11.09 -6.71
N GLY A 785 -18.21 -12.22 -6.88
CA GLY A 785 -18.20 -12.95 -8.14
C GLY A 785 -19.59 -13.43 -8.53
N LEU A 786 -20.33 -14.01 -7.59
CA LEU A 786 -21.68 -14.55 -7.85
C LEU A 786 -22.66 -13.48 -8.33
N ASN A 787 -22.63 -12.28 -7.73
CA ASN A 787 -23.49 -11.16 -8.12
C ASN A 787 -23.26 -10.68 -9.56
N LEU A 788 -22.08 -10.93 -10.14
CA LEU A 788 -21.76 -10.55 -11.52
C LEU A 788 -22.21 -11.58 -12.54
N ALA A 789 -22.53 -12.83 -12.13
CA ALA A 789 -22.72 -13.95 -13.03
C ALA A 789 -23.82 -13.72 -14.08
N ASP A 790 -24.99 -13.23 -13.64
CA ASP A 790 -26.14 -12.98 -14.53
C ASP A 790 -25.86 -11.83 -15.51
N ALA A 791 -25.34 -10.72 -15.00
CA ALA A 791 -25.03 -9.54 -15.82
C ALA A 791 -23.93 -9.83 -16.87
N LEU A 792 -22.91 -10.60 -16.50
CA LEU A 792 -21.87 -11.04 -17.43
C LEU A 792 -22.44 -11.99 -18.50
N ALA A 793 -23.24 -12.97 -18.11
CA ALA A 793 -23.86 -13.91 -19.05
C ALA A 793 -24.82 -13.21 -20.02
N ALA A 794 -25.61 -12.25 -19.54
CA ALA A 794 -26.45 -11.40 -20.39
C ALA A 794 -25.62 -10.58 -21.39
N GLY A 795 -24.39 -10.20 -21.02
CA GLY A 795 -23.40 -9.57 -21.90
C GLY A 795 -22.69 -10.52 -22.88
N GLY A 796 -23.09 -11.80 -22.94
CA GLY A 796 -22.50 -12.80 -23.83
C GLY A 796 -21.23 -13.47 -23.28
N VAL A 797 -20.86 -13.20 -22.02
CA VAL A 797 -19.71 -13.82 -21.36
C VAL A 797 -20.08 -15.24 -20.91
N ARG A 798 -19.25 -16.22 -21.25
CA ARG A 798 -19.48 -17.60 -20.83
C ARG A 798 -19.07 -17.79 -19.36
N ILE A 799 -20.04 -18.08 -18.49
CA ILE A 799 -19.76 -18.53 -17.12
C ILE A 799 -19.37 -20.02 -17.16
N LEU A 800 -18.19 -20.34 -16.62
CA LEU A 800 -17.66 -21.70 -16.54
C LEU A 800 -18.07 -22.35 -15.21
N GLY A 801 -18.25 -23.66 -15.17
CA GLY A 801 -18.71 -24.38 -13.97
C GLY A 801 -20.24 -24.38 -13.84
N SER A 802 -20.75 -24.19 -12.61
CA SER A 802 -22.19 -24.08 -12.36
C SER A 802 -22.78 -22.94 -13.20
N SER A 803 -23.85 -23.23 -13.95
CA SER A 803 -24.51 -22.24 -14.81
C SER A 803 -25.14 -21.12 -13.98
N VAL A 804 -25.38 -19.96 -14.60
CA VAL A 804 -26.14 -18.85 -13.97
C VAL A 804 -27.47 -19.33 -13.43
N ASP A 805 -28.21 -20.14 -14.20
CA ASP A 805 -29.49 -20.71 -13.74
C ASP A 805 -29.32 -21.64 -12.54
N THR A 806 -28.22 -22.39 -12.45
CA THR A 806 -27.94 -23.26 -11.30
C THR A 806 -27.60 -22.43 -10.06
N ILE A 807 -26.82 -21.36 -10.23
CA ILE A 807 -26.48 -20.41 -9.16
C ILE A 807 -27.76 -19.75 -8.65
N ASP A 808 -28.58 -19.21 -9.56
CA ASP A 808 -29.85 -18.56 -9.22
C ASP A 808 -30.87 -19.54 -8.59
N LEU A 809 -30.96 -20.77 -9.09
CA LEU A 809 -31.78 -21.84 -8.50
C LEU A 809 -31.41 -22.10 -7.03
N ALA A 810 -30.12 -22.02 -6.69
CA ALA A 810 -29.62 -22.26 -5.34
C ALA A 810 -29.76 -21.03 -4.42
N GLU A 811 -29.57 -19.82 -4.95
CA GLU A 811 -29.66 -18.56 -4.17
C GLU A 811 -31.09 -18.05 -4.00
N ASP A 812 -31.98 -18.26 -4.98
CA ASP A 812 -33.40 -17.96 -4.84
C ASP A 812 -34.05 -18.98 -3.90
N ARG A 813 -34.49 -18.50 -2.74
CA ARG A 813 -35.11 -19.32 -1.70
C ARG A 813 -36.36 -20.05 -2.18
N ARG A 814 -37.21 -19.44 -3.00
CA ARG A 814 -38.45 -20.07 -3.49
C ARG A 814 -38.13 -21.19 -4.46
N ARG A 815 -37.18 -20.96 -5.36
CA ARG A 815 -36.72 -21.95 -6.34
C ARG A 815 -36.02 -23.12 -5.65
N CYS A 816 -35.13 -22.84 -4.70
CA CYS A 816 -34.43 -23.85 -3.90
C CYS A 816 -35.42 -24.67 -3.04
N GLU A 817 -36.38 -24.00 -2.38
CA GLU A 817 -37.44 -24.68 -1.62
C GLU A 817 -38.30 -25.59 -2.52
N ALA A 818 -38.61 -25.16 -3.75
CA ALA A 818 -39.32 -26.00 -4.70
C ALA A 818 -38.51 -27.22 -5.10
N LEU A 819 -37.23 -27.04 -5.47
CA LEU A 819 -36.33 -28.12 -5.84
C LEU A 819 -36.25 -29.20 -4.74
N LEU A 820 -36.00 -28.79 -3.51
CA LEU A 820 -35.89 -29.69 -2.37
C LEU A 820 -37.22 -30.42 -2.09
N ARG A 821 -38.37 -29.74 -2.18
CA ARG A 821 -39.70 -30.35 -2.02
C ARG A 821 -40.00 -31.38 -3.10
N ASP A 822 -39.71 -31.05 -4.35
CA ASP A 822 -39.94 -31.93 -5.50
C ASP A 822 -39.08 -33.20 -5.42
N ASN A 823 -37.93 -33.13 -4.71
CA ASN A 823 -37.05 -34.27 -4.44
C ASN A 823 -37.30 -34.96 -3.09
N GLY A 824 -38.36 -34.58 -2.36
CA GLY A 824 -38.69 -35.19 -1.07
C GLY A 824 -37.66 -34.93 0.04
N ILE A 825 -36.84 -33.89 -0.09
CA ILE A 825 -35.84 -33.51 0.91
C ILE A 825 -36.53 -32.67 2.01
N PRO A 826 -36.48 -33.09 3.29
CA PRO A 826 -37.12 -32.36 4.38
C PRO A 826 -36.62 -30.92 4.53
N GLN A 827 -37.53 -30.00 4.84
CA GLN A 827 -37.26 -28.59 5.09
C GLN A 827 -37.82 -28.14 6.43
N SER A 828 -37.20 -27.14 7.05
CA SER A 828 -37.82 -26.42 8.16
C SER A 828 -39.11 -25.73 7.70
N PRO A 829 -40.23 -25.83 8.45
CA PRO A 829 -41.45 -25.11 8.12
C PRO A 829 -41.18 -23.61 7.99
N GLY A 830 -41.53 -23.03 6.84
CA GLY A 830 -41.15 -21.67 6.49
C GLY A 830 -41.95 -21.11 5.32
N GLY A 831 -41.45 -20.04 4.72
CA GLY A 831 -41.94 -19.46 3.48
C GLY A 831 -41.27 -18.12 3.19
N SER A 832 -41.34 -17.66 1.95
CA SER A 832 -40.78 -16.36 1.53
C SER A 832 -41.85 -15.27 1.48
N ALA A 833 -41.53 -14.07 1.97
CA ALA A 833 -42.39 -12.90 1.94
C ALA A 833 -41.66 -11.70 1.34
N THR A 834 -42.41 -10.84 0.66
CA THR A 834 -41.94 -9.54 0.12
C THR A 834 -42.64 -8.36 0.80
N SER A 835 -43.41 -8.61 1.85
CA SER A 835 -44.09 -7.59 2.65
C SER A 835 -44.24 -8.05 4.10
N ALA A 836 -44.36 -7.09 5.03
CA ALA A 836 -44.52 -7.39 6.44
C ALA A 836 -45.77 -8.23 6.73
N ASP A 837 -46.89 -7.95 6.06
CA ASP A 837 -48.15 -8.68 6.27
C ASP A 837 -48.05 -10.14 5.80
N ALA A 838 -47.36 -10.39 4.69
CA ALA A 838 -47.07 -11.75 4.23
C ALA A 838 -46.16 -12.50 5.20
N ALA A 839 -45.12 -11.83 5.71
CA ALA A 839 -44.20 -12.40 6.70
C ALA A 839 -44.93 -12.75 8.02
N LEU A 840 -45.80 -11.88 8.50
CA LEU A 840 -46.64 -12.10 9.69
C LEU A 840 -47.57 -13.30 9.52
N THR A 841 -48.15 -13.46 8.34
CA THR A 841 -49.02 -14.62 8.03
C THR A 841 -48.23 -15.92 8.07
N ILE A 842 -47.02 -15.95 7.52
CA ILE A 842 -46.13 -17.11 7.56
C ILE A 842 -45.71 -17.40 9.00
N ALA A 843 -45.30 -16.38 9.76
CA ALA A 843 -44.85 -16.56 11.15
C ALA A 843 -45.96 -17.11 12.07
N ARG A 844 -47.22 -16.70 11.88
CA ARG A 844 -48.36 -17.29 12.59
C ARG A 844 -48.57 -18.77 12.27
N ARG A 845 -48.30 -19.19 11.03
CA ARG A 845 -48.39 -20.58 10.60
C ARG A 845 -47.24 -21.44 11.15
N VAL A 846 -46.03 -20.88 11.17
CA VAL A 846 -44.80 -21.58 11.60
C VAL A 846 -44.68 -21.64 13.13
N GLY A 847 -45.06 -20.57 13.83
CA GLY A 847 -44.90 -20.42 15.28
C GLY A 847 -43.59 -19.69 15.65
N TYR A 848 -43.67 -18.80 16.64
CA TYR A 848 -42.50 -18.08 17.16
C TYR A 848 -41.67 -18.96 18.12
N PRO A 849 -40.34 -18.74 18.22
CA PRO A 849 -39.55 -17.76 17.47
C PRO A 849 -39.34 -18.16 16.01
N VAL A 850 -39.28 -17.16 15.12
CA VAL A 850 -39.00 -17.36 13.69
C VAL A 850 -37.66 -16.72 13.33
N LEU A 851 -36.89 -17.39 12.48
CA LEU A 851 -35.64 -16.85 11.96
C LEU A 851 -35.90 -16.20 10.60
N VAL A 852 -35.72 -14.89 10.52
CA VAL A 852 -35.85 -14.14 9.27
C VAL A 852 -34.50 -14.09 8.58
N ARG A 853 -34.50 -14.33 7.25
CA ARG A 853 -33.28 -14.39 6.46
C ARG A 853 -33.49 -13.74 5.07
N PRO A 854 -32.67 -12.74 4.69
CA PRO A 854 -32.69 -12.19 3.33
C PRO A 854 -32.24 -13.20 2.26
N SER A 855 -32.57 -12.95 0.99
CA SER A 855 -32.05 -13.71 -0.17
C SER A 855 -30.74 -13.11 -0.68
N TYR A 856 -29.93 -13.86 -1.45
CA TYR A 856 -28.66 -13.40 -2.06
C TYR A 856 -27.66 -12.79 -1.06
N VAL A 857 -27.53 -13.40 0.14
CA VAL A 857 -26.61 -12.94 1.19
C VAL A 857 -25.83 -14.09 1.81
N LEU A 858 -24.57 -13.80 2.17
CA LEU A 858 -23.70 -14.68 2.96
C LEU A 858 -23.36 -14.11 4.35
N GLY A 859 -22.82 -14.97 5.22
CA GLY A 859 -22.33 -14.58 6.55
C GLY A 859 -23.42 -13.98 7.45
N GLY A 860 -24.66 -14.49 7.34
CA GLY A 860 -25.78 -14.08 8.19
C GLY A 860 -26.22 -12.62 8.03
N ARG A 861 -25.92 -11.95 6.90
CA ARG A 861 -26.31 -10.54 6.69
C ARG A 861 -27.81 -10.37 6.84
N GLY A 862 -28.21 -9.49 7.77
CA GLY A 862 -29.60 -9.22 8.05
C GLY A 862 -30.36 -10.40 8.67
N MET A 863 -29.73 -11.50 9.12
CA MET A 863 -30.47 -12.57 9.78
C MET A 863 -30.83 -12.19 11.21
N GLU A 864 -32.11 -12.33 11.59
CA GLU A 864 -32.59 -12.01 12.95
C GLU A 864 -33.53 -13.11 13.47
N ILE A 865 -33.36 -13.49 14.73
CA ILE A 865 -34.33 -14.34 15.44
C ILE A 865 -35.37 -13.42 16.05
N VAL A 866 -36.59 -13.58 15.58
CA VAL A 866 -37.72 -12.73 15.92
C VAL A 866 -38.66 -13.50 16.82
N HIS A 867 -38.99 -12.90 17.97
CA HIS A 867 -39.79 -13.55 19.01
C HIS A 867 -41.26 -13.11 19.02
N SER A 868 -41.61 -12.04 18.32
CA SER A 868 -42.97 -11.48 18.31
C SER A 868 -43.39 -10.93 16.94
N ALA A 869 -44.69 -10.68 16.77
CA ALA A 869 -45.25 -10.05 15.57
C ALA A 869 -44.76 -8.60 15.38
N GLU A 870 -44.59 -7.86 16.47
CA GLU A 870 -44.12 -6.48 16.43
C GLU A 870 -42.67 -6.41 15.96
N ASP A 871 -41.81 -7.26 16.53
CA ASP A 871 -40.41 -7.38 16.12
C ASP A 871 -40.29 -7.76 14.65
N LEU A 872 -41.15 -8.67 14.16
CA LEU A 872 -41.16 -9.10 12.76
C LEU A 872 -41.50 -7.95 11.82
N ARG A 873 -42.52 -7.17 12.17
CA ARG A 873 -42.94 -6.02 11.36
C ARG A 873 -41.85 -4.97 11.30
N ARG A 874 -41.27 -4.62 12.46
CA ARG A 874 -40.13 -3.69 12.55
C ARG A 874 -38.97 -4.15 11.67
N TYR A 875 -38.60 -5.42 11.76
CA TYR A 875 -37.51 -5.98 10.97
C TYR A 875 -37.81 -5.89 9.46
N VAL A 876 -38.98 -6.34 9.00
CA VAL A 876 -39.29 -6.36 7.56
C VAL A 876 -39.41 -4.95 6.99
N ASP A 877 -40.04 -4.02 7.72
CA ASP A 877 -40.14 -2.63 7.29
C ASP A 877 -38.75 -1.98 7.21
N ALA A 878 -37.85 -2.29 8.15
CA ALA A 878 -36.45 -1.87 8.09
C ALA A 878 -35.71 -2.49 6.90
N ALA A 879 -35.80 -3.81 6.69
CA ALA A 879 -35.15 -4.50 5.59
C ALA A 879 -35.58 -3.94 4.22
N LEU A 880 -36.88 -3.71 4.02
CA LEU A 880 -37.43 -3.08 2.81
C LEU A 880 -36.94 -1.64 2.64
N ALA A 881 -36.88 -0.86 3.72
CA ALA A 881 -36.33 0.51 3.67
C ALA A 881 -34.83 0.53 3.32
N PHE A 882 -34.07 -0.50 3.71
CA PHE A 882 -32.67 -0.67 3.36
C PHE A 882 -32.44 -1.31 1.98
N GLY A 883 -33.51 -1.73 1.28
CA GLY A 883 -33.46 -2.36 -0.04
C GLY A 883 -32.88 -3.77 0.00
N VAL A 884 -33.15 -4.52 1.06
CA VAL A 884 -32.70 -5.89 1.32
C VAL A 884 -33.85 -6.89 1.16
#